data_AF-A0A560HXB2-F1
#
_entry.id   AF-A0A560HXB2-F1
#
_cell.length_a   1.000
_cell.length_b   1.000
_cell.length_c   1.000
_cell.angle_alpha   90.00
_cell.angle_beta   90.00
_cell.angle_gamma   90.00
#
_symmetry.space_group_name_H-M   'P 1'
#
loop_
_entity.id
_entity.type
_entity.pdbx_description
1 polymer ?
#
loop_
_entity_poly.entity_id
_entity_poly.type
_entity_poly.pdbx_seq_one_letter_code
_entity_poly.pdbx_strand_id
1 'polypeptide(L)'
;MSGILKSVRIAVLLNAVLGILLAVLVVVLGIATAGAYADHRRAARTARMGDAVGGVFRALQNTRLERGAFKRLIPDKTTASPAALAEVAGLRAKSNPAMDKVLAECADLDCGAGAGVADLMAARQTLNDVRAVADKAVLQPQDQRPADLFKSWNAASDGLVAKLEAVGTNLGARISRESPAFASLIALKDASYVTRDAAGLERNILMFVLQGQTYTPAMQAQSAGLRGQLEAGWRLTKALSLREDVPDGVRQAMTAAEAAYFKEVMGLHEQIEKAVLAGTPSPVSLDQWMERSNASFEVLAAVPMAALDAARDLARQEGEMALRRLIVDGMLLVLCLGLGAGGVVMVARRVTRPMTAMTGVMLRVARGDLEAEIPYADNQDEIGDLAGALGTFRANALERQRLEDAQRAEQAGRERRARAVDALVGEFDAQVREVLRSVEASSHQLTQIAGALGGMADATSSQVAAAAEAAEQTSGNVQTVSAAAEQMESSVREIGQQVAHSSSMASKAVDEAEQTNGTVASLAEAAQRIGDVVKMINDIASQTNLLALNATIEAARAGEAGKGFAVVAHEVKQLAGQTAKATDEIGAQINAIQKATDQAVGAIGTIGHSIRNMSEVSTAIAAAVEEQAAATGEISRNVRQAADATRDVSRNVADVSAAVGETGRTVADMHGAAQGLTGDADRLRDAVDRFLAGIRAA
;
A
#
# COMPACT_ATOMS: atom_id res chain seq x y z
N MET A 1 18.78 20.10 -48.72
CA MET A 1 17.31 20.22 -48.57
C MET A 1 16.67 21.43 -49.29
N SER A 2 17.40 22.46 -49.75
CA SER A 2 16.75 23.69 -50.29
C SER A 2 16.17 23.58 -51.72
N GLY A 3 16.45 22.50 -52.47
CA GLY A 3 15.88 22.29 -53.81
C GLY A 3 14.47 21.69 -53.82
N ILE A 4 14.09 20.93 -52.79
CA ILE A 4 12.80 20.21 -52.73
C ILE A 4 11.65 21.16 -52.36
N LEU A 5 11.90 22.20 -51.58
CA LEU A 5 10.86 23.18 -51.17
C LEU A 5 10.46 24.14 -52.31
N LYS A 6 11.31 24.36 -53.32
CA LYS A 6 11.02 25.27 -54.44
C LYS A 6 10.02 24.71 -55.47
N SER A 7 9.72 23.41 -55.44
CA SER A 7 8.81 22.76 -56.40
C SER A 7 7.43 22.42 -55.80
N VAL A 8 7.21 22.67 -54.50
CA VAL A 8 5.96 22.31 -53.82
C VAL A 8 4.94 23.44 -53.98
N ARG A 9 3.80 23.13 -54.60
CA ARG A 9 2.68 24.08 -54.74
C ARG A 9 2.20 24.53 -53.35
N ILE A 10 1.90 25.82 -53.20
CA ILE A 10 1.40 26.43 -51.95
C ILE A 10 0.23 25.62 -51.34
N ALA A 11 -0.66 25.09 -52.19
CA ALA A 11 -1.77 24.24 -51.77
C ALA A 11 -1.35 22.94 -51.07
N VAL A 12 -0.22 22.34 -51.46
CA VAL A 12 0.31 21.13 -50.81
C VAL A 12 0.92 21.48 -49.46
N LEU A 13 1.61 22.63 -49.38
CA LEU A 13 2.26 23.12 -48.17
C LEU A 13 1.24 23.51 -47.09
N LEU A 14 0.15 24.19 -47.48
CA LEU A 14 -0.92 24.58 -46.55
C LEU A 14 -1.63 23.35 -45.97
N ASN A 15 -1.99 22.37 -46.82
CA ASN A 15 -2.62 21.13 -46.36
C ASN A 15 -1.67 20.29 -45.50
N ALA A 16 -0.37 20.28 -45.79
CA ALA A 16 0.63 19.57 -45.00
C ALA A 16 0.79 20.20 -43.60
N VAL A 17 0.87 21.53 -43.48
CA VAL A 17 0.95 22.21 -42.19
C VAL A 17 -0.31 21.97 -41.36
N LEU A 18 -1.49 22.11 -41.97
CA LEU A 18 -2.76 21.87 -41.29
C LEU A 18 -2.89 20.41 -40.84
N GLY A 19 -2.44 19.46 -41.68
CA GLY A 19 -2.39 18.04 -41.36
C GLY A 19 -1.43 17.70 -40.23
N ILE A 20 -0.25 18.33 -40.17
CA ILE A 20 0.73 18.12 -39.09
C ILE A 20 0.21 18.67 -37.77
N LEU A 21 -0.32 19.90 -37.76
CA LEU A 21 -0.92 20.50 -36.56
C LEU A 21 -2.08 19.66 -36.03
N LEU A 22 -2.96 19.18 -36.92
CA LEU A 22 -4.05 18.28 -36.57
C LEU A 22 -3.53 16.96 -36.01
N ALA A 23 -2.52 16.35 -36.64
CA ALA A 23 -1.94 15.09 -36.19
C ALA A 23 -1.35 15.22 -34.78
N VAL A 24 -0.62 16.31 -34.48
CA VAL A 24 -0.09 16.57 -33.14
C VAL A 24 -1.22 16.69 -32.12
N LEU A 25 -2.27 17.47 -32.43
CA LEU A 25 -3.39 17.67 -31.49
C LEU A 25 -4.16 16.35 -31.24
N VAL A 26 -4.37 15.54 -32.29
CA VAL A 26 -5.00 14.23 -32.21
C VAL A 26 -4.17 13.26 -31.37
N VAL A 27 -2.85 13.27 -31.50
CA VAL A 27 -1.95 12.43 -30.69
C VAL A 27 -2.03 12.84 -29.22
N VAL A 28 -1.93 14.14 -28.92
CA VAL A 28 -2.00 14.66 -27.54
C VAL A 28 -3.35 14.32 -26.89
N LEU A 29 -4.47 14.62 -27.56
CA LEU A 29 -5.81 14.30 -27.07
C LEU A 29 -6.06 12.80 -26.99
N GLY A 30 -5.48 12.02 -27.91
CA GLY A 30 -5.53 10.56 -27.89
C GLY A 30 -4.81 9.97 -26.67
N ILE A 31 -3.62 10.49 -26.32
CA ILE A 31 -2.89 10.11 -25.11
C ILE A 31 -3.69 10.47 -23.85
N ALA A 32 -4.24 11.69 -23.78
CA ALA A 32 -5.08 12.12 -22.66
C ALA A 32 -6.31 11.23 -22.48
N THR A 33 -7.04 10.95 -23.57
CA THR A 33 -8.22 10.07 -23.58
C THR A 33 -7.86 8.63 -23.15
N ALA A 34 -6.74 8.10 -23.64
CA ALA A 34 -6.25 6.77 -23.24
C ALA A 34 -5.86 6.72 -21.75
N GLY A 35 -5.24 7.79 -21.25
CA GLY A 35 -4.93 7.95 -19.82
C GLY A 35 -6.20 7.97 -18.96
N ALA A 36 -7.18 8.81 -19.31
CA ALA A 36 -8.46 8.88 -18.60
C ALA A 36 -9.23 7.54 -18.63
N TYR A 37 -9.16 6.80 -19.74
CA TYR A 37 -9.73 5.45 -19.84
C TYR A 37 -9.04 4.45 -18.91
N ALA A 38 -7.70 4.47 -18.87
CA ALA A 38 -6.93 3.63 -17.98
C ALA A 38 -7.21 3.94 -16.50
N ASP A 39 -7.33 5.22 -16.14
CA ASP A 39 -7.68 5.68 -14.79
C ASP A 39 -9.09 5.22 -14.40
N HIS A 40 -10.07 5.38 -15.29
CA HIS A 40 -11.44 4.92 -15.05
C HIS A 40 -11.50 3.40 -14.84
N ARG A 41 -10.79 2.62 -15.66
CA ARG A 41 -10.69 1.17 -15.48
C ARG A 41 -10.01 0.78 -14.16
N ARG A 42 -8.95 1.49 -13.78
CA ARG A 42 -8.26 1.27 -12.50
C ARG A 42 -9.21 1.55 -11.33
N ALA A 43 -9.83 2.71 -11.28
CA ALA A 43 -10.79 3.07 -10.22
C ALA A 43 -11.97 2.08 -10.14
N ALA A 44 -12.53 1.65 -11.28
CA ALA A 44 -13.60 0.65 -11.31
C ALA A 44 -13.14 -0.73 -10.79
N ARG A 45 -11.88 -1.10 -11.01
CA ARG A 45 -11.30 -2.34 -10.47
C ARG A 45 -11.09 -2.22 -8.96
N THR A 46 -10.50 -1.12 -8.50
CA THR A 46 -10.28 -0.83 -7.07
C THR A 46 -11.60 -0.82 -6.31
N ALA A 47 -12.66 -0.21 -6.87
CA ALA A 47 -14.01 -0.22 -6.29
C ALA A 47 -14.53 -1.65 -6.10
N ARG A 48 -14.44 -2.50 -7.13
CA ARG A 48 -14.88 -3.90 -7.04
C ARG A 48 -14.09 -4.71 -6.02
N MET A 49 -12.77 -4.50 -5.95
CA MET A 49 -11.96 -5.14 -4.91
C MET A 49 -12.34 -4.65 -3.50
N GLY A 50 -12.61 -3.35 -3.32
CA GLY A 50 -13.10 -2.80 -2.06
C GLY A 50 -14.49 -3.35 -1.66
N ASP A 51 -15.37 -3.57 -2.64
CA ASP A 51 -16.62 -4.29 -2.44
C ASP A 51 -16.37 -5.71 -1.95
N ALA A 52 -15.46 -6.46 -2.58
CA ALA A 52 -15.08 -7.80 -2.17
C ALA A 52 -14.46 -7.87 -0.77
N VAL A 53 -13.55 -6.96 -0.41
CA VAL A 53 -12.96 -6.91 0.95
C VAL A 53 -14.05 -6.72 2.01
N GLY A 54 -14.99 -5.79 1.79
CA GLY A 54 -16.08 -5.61 2.74
C GLY A 54 -17.12 -6.75 2.71
N GLY A 55 -17.25 -7.49 1.62
CA GLY A 55 -17.99 -8.75 1.56
C GLY A 55 -17.34 -9.83 2.41
N VAL A 56 -16.02 -10.02 2.27
CA VAL A 56 -15.20 -10.93 3.08
C VAL A 56 -15.29 -10.58 4.56
N PHE A 57 -15.16 -9.30 4.91
CA PHE A 57 -15.29 -8.84 6.30
C PHE A 57 -16.65 -9.17 6.90
N ARG A 58 -17.75 -8.96 6.15
CA ARG A 58 -19.10 -9.32 6.59
C ARG A 58 -19.28 -10.83 6.75
N ALA A 59 -18.77 -11.63 5.81
CA ALA A 59 -18.80 -13.09 5.91
C ALA A 59 -18.02 -13.58 7.13
N LEU A 60 -16.85 -13.00 7.39
CA LEU A 60 -16.01 -13.26 8.56
C LEU A 60 -16.74 -12.94 9.85
N GLN A 61 -17.36 -11.76 9.95
CA GLN A 61 -18.12 -11.34 11.13
C GLN A 61 -19.30 -12.28 11.41
N ASN A 62 -20.11 -12.58 10.39
CA ASN A 62 -21.27 -13.45 10.54
C ASN A 62 -20.86 -14.89 10.93
N THR A 63 -19.79 -15.42 10.33
CA THR A 63 -19.25 -16.75 10.66
C THR A 63 -18.75 -16.80 12.11
N ARG A 64 -18.11 -15.74 12.60
CA ARG A 64 -17.62 -15.66 13.98
C ARG A 64 -18.75 -15.55 15.01
N LEU A 65 -19.82 -14.82 14.69
CA LEU A 65 -21.01 -14.75 15.54
C LEU A 65 -21.67 -16.13 15.68
N GLU A 66 -21.86 -16.83 14.56
CA GLU A 66 -22.35 -18.21 14.56
C GLU A 66 -21.43 -19.14 15.35
N ARG A 67 -20.11 -19.09 15.12
CA ARG A 67 -19.10 -19.85 15.88
C ARG A 67 -19.28 -19.65 17.37
N GLY A 68 -19.40 -18.39 17.81
CA GLY A 68 -19.58 -18.03 19.21
C GLY A 68 -20.89 -18.55 19.80
N ALA A 69 -22.00 -18.40 19.09
CA ALA A 69 -23.30 -18.91 19.53
C ALA A 69 -23.28 -20.44 19.68
N PHE A 70 -22.77 -21.15 18.68
CA PHE A 70 -22.75 -22.61 18.68
C PHE A 70 -21.75 -23.20 19.67
N LYS A 71 -20.56 -22.58 19.83
CA LYS A 71 -19.51 -23.03 20.76
C LYS A 71 -20.00 -23.12 22.21
N ARG A 72 -21.00 -22.31 22.58
CA ARG A 72 -21.65 -22.36 23.91
C ARG A 72 -22.47 -23.63 24.13
N LEU A 73 -23.04 -24.22 23.08
CA LEU A 73 -23.94 -25.36 23.16
C LEU A 73 -23.22 -26.69 23.36
N ILE A 74 -21.98 -26.80 22.87
CA ILE A 74 -21.21 -28.05 22.90
C ILE A 74 -20.83 -28.50 24.33
N PRO A 75 -20.34 -27.63 25.23
CA PRO A 75 -20.00 -28.03 26.61
C PRO A 75 -21.18 -27.98 27.58
N ASP A 76 -22.37 -27.50 27.16
CA ASP A 76 -23.55 -27.48 28.02
C ASP A 76 -23.96 -28.91 28.41
N LYS A 77 -24.18 -29.14 29.70
CA LYS A 77 -24.57 -30.46 30.23
C LYS A 77 -25.95 -30.89 29.73
N THR A 78 -26.81 -29.93 29.40
CA THR A 78 -28.19 -30.14 28.95
C THR A 78 -28.28 -30.11 27.42
N THR A 79 -29.43 -30.56 26.89
CA THR A 79 -29.74 -30.47 25.46
C THR A 79 -29.99 -29.02 25.05
N ALA A 80 -29.56 -28.63 23.85
CA ALA A 80 -29.80 -27.29 23.33
C ALA A 80 -31.30 -26.95 23.27
N SER A 81 -31.67 -25.78 23.78
CA SER A 81 -33.05 -25.30 23.77
C SER A 81 -33.50 -24.92 22.35
N PRO A 82 -34.81 -24.97 22.05
CA PRO A 82 -35.33 -24.50 20.76
C PRO A 82 -34.94 -23.05 20.43
N ALA A 83 -34.87 -22.19 21.45
CA ALA A 83 -34.44 -20.79 21.29
C ALA A 83 -32.97 -20.68 20.87
N ALA A 84 -32.07 -21.47 21.49
CA ALA A 84 -30.66 -21.49 21.13
C ALA A 84 -30.42 -22.01 19.70
N LEU A 85 -31.19 -23.02 19.28
CA LEU A 85 -31.14 -23.53 17.90
C LEU A 85 -31.67 -22.51 16.89
N ALA A 86 -32.74 -21.78 17.25
CA ALA A 86 -33.26 -20.69 16.42
C ALA A 86 -32.27 -19.53 16.28
N GLU A 87 -31.53 -19.18 17.35
CA GLU A 87 -30.44 -18.19 17.30
C GLU A 87 -29.36 -18.59 16.29
N VAL A 88 -28.86 -19.83 16.38
CA VAL A 88 -27.87 -20.37 15.43
C VAL A 88 -28.40 -20.36 14.01
N ALA A 89 -29.64 -20.79 13.79
CA ALA A 89 -30.27 -20.78 12.47
C ALA A 89 -30.38 -19.37 11.89
N GLY A 90 -30.75 -18.37 12.71
CA GLY A 90 -30.79 -16.97 12.33
C GLY A 90 -29.41 -16.41 11.95
N LEU A 91 -28.36 -16.80 12.67
CA LEU A 91 -26.98 -16.43 12.34
C LEU A 91 -26.51 -17.09 11.03
N ARG A 92 -26.86 -18.35 10.80
CA ARG A 92 -26.58 -19.06 9.53
C ARG A 92 -27.31 -18.46 8.33
N ALA A 93 -28.52 -17.95 8.53
CA ALA A 93 -29.25 -17.20 7.50
C ALA A 93 -28.54 -15.90 7.08
N LYS A 94 -27.60 -15.40 7.88
CA LYS A 94 -26.73 -14.26 7.54
C LYS A 94 -25.34 -14.72 7.04
N SER A 95 -24.75 -15.76 7.65
CA SER A 95 -23.40 -16.22 7.32
C SER A 95 -23.33 -16.91 5.95
N ASN A 96 -24.32 -17.74 5.61
CA ASN A 96 -24.32 -18.50 4.36
C ASN A 96 -24.43 -17.59 3.12
N PRO A 97 -25.39 -16.65 3.01
CA PRO A 97 -25.47 -15.77 1.84
C PRO A 97 -24.26 -14.84 1.71
N ALA A 98 -23.69 -14.40 2.83
CA ALA A 98 -22.46 -13.60 2.82
C ALA A 98 -21.29 -14.41 2.25
N MET A 99 -21.19 -15.69 2.61
CA MET A 99 -20.18 -16.59 2.06
C MET A 99 -20.40 -16.91 0.58
N ASP A 100 -21.66 -17.12 0.15
CA ASP A 100 -22.00 -17.32 -1.27
C ASP A 100 -21.54 -16.13 -2.10
N LYS A 101 -21.78 -14.91 -1.60
CA LYS A 101 -21.36 -13.68 -2.25
C LYS A 101 -19.83 -13.58 -2.37
N VAL A 102 -19.08 -13.89 -1.31
CA VAL A 102 -17.61 -13.89 -1.34
C VAL A 102 -17.07 -14.89 -2.37
N LEU A 103 -17.64 -16.09 -2.44
CA LEU A 103 -17.22 -17.10 -3.42
C LEU A 103 -17.47 -16.62 -4.86
N ALA A 104 -18.62 -15.98 -5.12
CA ALA A 104 -18.93 -15.43 -6.43
C ALA A 104 -18.01 -14.26 -6.82
N GLU A 105 -17.77 -13.32 -5.90
CA GLU A 105 -16.89 -12.17 -6.14
C GLU A 105 -15.44 -12.59 -6.35
N CYS A 106 -14.96 -13.57 -5.58
CA CYS A 106 -13.58 -14.05 -5.69
C CYS A 106 -13.33 -14.95 -6.90
N ALA A 107 -14.38 -15.54 -7.48
CA ALA A 107 -14.28 -16.23 -8.77
C ALA A 107 -13.99 -15.24 -9.93
N ASP A 108 -14.53 -14.01 -9.86
CA ASP A 108 -14.31 -12.97 -10.87
C ASP A 108 -13.00 -12.19 -10.67
N LEU A 109 -12.67 -11.84 -9.42
CA LEU A 109 -11.55 -10.94 -9.11
C LEU A 109 -10.18 -11.64 -8.91
N ASP A 110 -10.19 -12.98 -8.89
CA ASP A 110 -9.06 -13.82 -8.50
C ASP A 110 -8.43 -13.30 -7.20
N CYS A 111 -9.08 -13.53 -6.06
CA CYS A 111 -8.71 -12.94 -4.76
C CYS A 111 -7.33 -13.38 -4.20
N GLY A 112 -6.50 -14.09 -4.97
CA GLY A 112 -5.05 -14.19 -4.75
C GLY A 112 -4.58 -14.84 -3.45
N ALA A 113 -5.44 -15.58 -2.73
CA ALA A 113 -4.97 -16.43 -1.65
C ALA A 113 -4.08 -17.53 -2.25
N GLY A 114 -2.95 -17.86 -1.63
CA GLY A 114 -2.00 -18.89 -2.08
C GLY A 114 -2.53 -20.34 -2.14
N ALA A 115 -3.83 -20.52 -2.41
CA ALA A 115 -4.52 -21.73 -2.85
C ALA A 115 -5.95 -21.48 -3.44
N GLY A 116 -6.35 -20.24 -3.76
CA GLY A 116 -7.54 -19.91 -4.56
C GLY A 116 -8.93 -20.00 -3.86
N VAL A 117 -9.99 -19.70 -4.62
CA VAL A 117 -11.42 -19.86 -4.20
C VAL A 117 -11.72 -21.30 -3.81
N ALA A 118 -11.04 -22.26 -4.42
CA ALA A 118 -11.16 -23.70 -4.13
C ALA A 118 -10.88 -24.02 -2.65
N ASP A 119 -9.86 -23.40 -2.07
CA ASP A 119 -9.53 -23.58 -0.66
C ASP A 119 -10.60 -23.02 0.28
N LEU A 120 -11.18 -21.88 -0.07
CA LEU A 120 -12.28 -21.29 0.69
C LEU A 120 -13.54 -22.16 0.59
N MET A 121 -13.81 -22.73 -0.59
CA MET A 121 -14.89 -23.71 -0.78
C MET A 121 -14.65 -24.97 0.05
N ALA A 122 -13.43 -25.51 0.04
CA ALA A 122 -13.06 -26.69 0.82
C ALA A 122 -13.22 -26.44 2.33
N ALA A 123 -12.72 -25.30 2.84
CA ALA A 123 -12.88 -24.94 4.25
C ALA A 123 -14.37 -24.77 4.64
N ARG A 124 -15.17 -24.18 3.76
CA ARG A 124 -16.63 -24.08 3.96
C ARG A 124 -17.29 -25.45 4.00
N GLN A 125 -16.88 -26.36 3.11
CA GLN A 125 -17.41 -27.72 3.08
C GLN A 125 -17.08 -28.46 4.37
N THR A 126 -15.82 -28.40 4.82
CA THR A 126 -15.40 -28.99 6.11
C THR A 126 -16.24 -28.47 7.27
N LEU A 127 -16.54 -27.16 7.32
CA LEU A 127 -17.43 -26.62 8.34
C LEU A 127 -18.87 -27.15 8.21
N ASN A 128 -19.40 -27.26 6.99
CA ASN A 128 -20.74 -27.81 6.75
C ASN A 128 -20.86 -29.28 7.20
N ASP A 129 -19.84 -30.08 6.96
CA ASP A 129 -19.80 -31.49 7.38
C ASP A 129 -19.81 -31.60 8.91
N VAL A 130 -19.01 -30.78 9.58
CA VAL A 130 -18.99 -30.73 11.06
C VAL A 130 -20.30 -30.16 11.61
N ARG A 131 -20.90 -29.15 10.98
CA ARG A 131 -22.23 -28.62 11.35
C ARG A 131 -23.29 -29.73 11.36
N ALA A 132 -23.32 -30.58 10.34
CA ALA A 132 -24.31 -31.65 10.24
C ALA A 132 -24.22 -32.67 11.40
N VAL A 133 -23.00 -32.95 11.88
CA VAL A 133 -22.77 -33.80 13.06
C VAL A 133 -23.13 -33.05 14.33
N ALA A 134 -22.65 -31.82 14.45
CA ALA A 134 -22.79 -31.01 15.65
C ALA A 134 -24.25 -30.68 15.96
N ASP A 135 -25.05 -30.32 14.96
CA ASP A 135 -26.47 -29.99 15.10
C ASP A 135 -27.28 -31.16 15.67
N LYS A 136 -26.92 -32.40 15.32
CA LYS A 136 -27.55 -33.61 15.89
C LYS A 136 -27.05 -33.88 17.31
N ALA A 137 -25.77 -33.67 17.56
CA ALA A 137 -25.15 -33.95 18.85
C ALA A 137 -25.64 -33.02 19.97
N VAL A 138 -25.88 -31.74 19.69
CA VAL A 138 -26.38 -30.79 20.70
C VAL A 138 -27.81 -31.07 21.16
N LEU A 139 -28.55 -31.93 20.45
CA LEU A 139 -29.87 -32.43 20.86
C LEU A 139 -29.78 -33.60 21.87
N GLN A 140 -28.58 -34.09 22.15
CA GLN A 140 -28.32 -35.15 23.13
C GLN A 140 -27.64 -34.57 24.39
N PRO A 141 -27.78 -35.22 25.55
CA PRO A 141 -26.99 -34.93 26.75
C PRO A 141 -25.48 -34.99 26.47
N GLN A 142 -24.68 -34.22 27.21
CA GLN A 142 -23.25 -34.01 26.93
C GLN A 142 -22.44 -35.32 26.86
N ASP A 143 -22.75 -36.29 27.72
CA ASP A 143 -22.10 -37.60 27.82
C ASP A 143 -22.36 -38.51 26.60
N GLN A 144 -23.37 -38.20 25.80
CA GLN A 144 -23.72 -38.95 24.57
C GLN A 144 -23.19 -38.28 23.30
N ARG A 145 -22.47 -37.15 23.42
CA ARG A 145 -21.89 -36.43 22.28
C ARG A 145 -20.55 -37.03 21.86
N PRO A 146 -20.14 -36.93 20.58
CA PRO A 146 -18.80 -37.33 20.17
C PRO A 146 -17.73 -36.60 20.99
N ALA A 147 -16.77 -37.36 21.54
CA ALA A 147 -15.76 -36.84 22.46
C ALA A 147 -14.86 -35.76 21.82
N ASP A 148 -14.67 -35.83 20.51
CA ASP A 148 -13.86 -34.89 19.73
C ASP A 148 -14.66 -33.71 19.16
N LEU A 149 -15.98 -33.64 19.37
CA LEU A 149 -16.87 -32.66 18.75
C LEU A 149 -16.42 -31.21 18.99
N PHE A 150 -16.02 -30.89 20.22
CA PHE A 150 -15.55 -29.54 20.54
C PHE A 150 -14.27 -29.20 19.77
N LYS A 151 -13.36 -30.16 19.64
CA LYS A 151 -12.09 -29.98 18.92
C LYS A 151 -12.34 -29.84 17.42
N SER A 152 -13.15 -30.71 16.83
CA SER A 152 -13.46 -30.71 15.40
C SER A 152 -14.26 -29.47 14.98
N TRP A 153 -15.23 -29.02 15.78
CA TRP A 153 -15.96 -27.76 15.56
C TRP A 153 -15.03 -26.55 15.55
N ASN A 154 -14.16 -26.41 16.57
CA ASN A 154 -13.23 -25.29 16.62
C ASN A 154 -12.25 -25.33 15.44
N ALA A 155 -11.66 -26.50 15.14
CA ALA A 155 -10.73 -26.62 14.02
C ALA A 155 -11.36 -26.26 12.67
N ALA A 156 -12.58 -26.74 12.39
CA ALA A 156 -13.28 -26.44 11.14
C ALA A 156 -13.68 -24.96 11.04
N SER A 157 -14.21 -24.40 12.13
CA SER A 157 -14.63 -22.99 12.15
C SER A 157 -13.43 -22.03 12.09
N ASP A 158 -12.35 -22.32 12.80
CA ASP A 158 -11.14 -21.51 12.80
C ASP A 158 -10.41 -21.62 11.45
N GLY A 159 -10.43 -22.80 10.81
CA GLY A 159 -9.93 -22.99 9.46
C GLY A 159 -10.64 -22.11 8.43
N LEU A 160 -11.98 -22.03 8.46
CA LEU A 160 -12.72 -21.14 7.55
C LEU A 160 -12.44 -19.66 7.84
N VAL A 161 -12.39 -19.28 9.12
CA VAL A 161 -12.07 -17.92 9.56
C VAL A 161 -10.68 -17.49 9.06
N ALA A 162 -9.66 -18.34 9.23
CA ALA A 162 -8.30 -18.07 8.76
C ALA A 162 -8.22 -17.91 7.23
N LYS A 163 -9.00 -18.69 6.48
CA LYS A 163 -9.07 -18.55 5.00
C LYS A 163 -9.73 -17.23 4.58
N LEU A 164 -10.82 -16.83 5.24
CA LEU A 164 -11.44 -15.52 5.00
C LEU A 164 -10.48 -14.36 5.33
N GLU A 165 -9.75 -14.45 6.43
CA GLU A 165 -8.73 -13.46 6.81
C GLU A 165 -7.65 -13.35 5.75
N ALA A 166 -7.08 -14.48 5.31
CA ALA A 166 -6.06 -14.50 4.27
C ALA A 166 -6.53 -13.88 2.96
N VAL A 167 -7.79 -14.16 2.55
CA VAL A 167 -8.42 -13.54 1.37
C VAL A 167 -8.56 -12.03 1.58
N GLY A 168 -9.05 -11.59 2.73
CA GLY A 168 -9.21 -10.18 3.07
C GLY A 168 -7.87 -9.42 3.06
N THR A 169 -6.84 -9.99 3.66
CA THR A 169 -5.48 -9.43 3.69
C THR A 169 -4.87 -9.35 2.29
N ASN A 170 -5.03 -10.39 1.46
CA ASN A 170 -4.47 -10.39 0.11
C ASN A 170 -5.13 -9.32 -0.78
N LEU A 171 -6.46 -9.25 -0.74
CA LEU A 171 -7.22 -8.22 -1.44
C LEU A 171 -6.83 -6.82 -0.94
N GLY A 172 -6.74 -6.63 0.38
CA GLY A 172 -6.30 -5.39 1.00
C GLY A 172 -4.92 -4.97 0.50
N ALA A 173 -3.94 -5.88 0.49
CA ALA A 173 -2.58 -5.61 0.00
C ALA A 173 -2.54 -5.26 -1.51
N ARG A 174 -3.40 -5.87 -2.33
CA ARG A 174 -3.53 -5.54 -3.76
C ARG A 174 -4.10 -4.14 -3.95
N ILE A 175 -5.18 -3.81 -3.24
CA ILE A 175 -5.81 -2.49 -3.27
C ILE A 175 -4.83 -1.40 -2.84
N SER A 176 -4.09 -1.62 -1.75
CA SER A 176 -3.12 -0.66 -1.23
C SER A 176 -1.97 -0.35 -2.20
N ARG A 177 -1.65 -1.26 -3.13
CA ARG A 177 -0.68 -1.00 -4.22
C ARG A 177 -1.28 -0.19 -5.38
N GLU A 178 -2.59 -0.25 -5.58
CA GLU A 178 -3.28 0.46 -6.67
C GLU A 178 -3.69 1.88 -6.28
N SER A 179 -3.96 2.17 -4.98
CA SER A 179 -4.28 3.52 -4.51
C SER A 179 -3.74 3.81 -3.08
N PRO A 180 -2.86 4.82 -2.91
CA PRO A 180 -2.34 5.22 -1.59
C PRO A 180 -3.42 5.69 -0.60
N ALA A 181 -4.47 6.36 -1.09
CA ALA A 181 -5.56 6.84 -0.25
C ALA A 181 -6.43 5.68 0.28
N PHE A 182 -6.51 4.58 -0.47
CA PHE A 182 -7.10 3.35 0.04
C PHE A 182 -6.26 2.69 1.12
N ALA A 183 -4.93 2.74 0.98
CA ALA A 183 -4.02 2.08 1.91
C ALA A 183 -4.22 2.58 3.35
N SER A 184 -4.51 3.87 3.55
CA SER A 184 -4.77 4.42 4.88
C SER A 184 -6.06 3.89 5.51
N LEU A 185 -7.15 3.81 4.74
CA LEU A 185 -8.43 3.27 5.21
C LEU A 185 -8.38 1.75 5.43
N ILE A 186 -7.64 1.01 4.60
CA ILE A 186 -7.40 -0.42 4.80
C ILE A 186 -6.56 -0.66 6.05
N ALA A 187 -5.51 0.13 6.29
CA ALA A 187 -4.72 0.04 7.52
C ALA A 187 -5.57 0.34 8.77
N LEU A 188 -6.46 1.34 8.70
CA LEU A 188 -7.41 1.64 9.78
C LEU A 188 -8.36 0.46 10.02
N LYS A 189 -8.91 -0.14 8.96
CA LYS A 189 -9.75 -1.35 9.05
C LYS A 189 -8.99 -2.52 9.68
N ASP A 190 -7.73 -2.76 9.29
CA ASP A 190 -6.92 -3.86 9.81
C ASP A 190 -6.57 -3.66 11.29
N ALA A 191 -6.17 -2.44 11.69
CA ALA A 191 -5.94 -2.11 13.10
C ALA A 191 -7.23 -2.28 13.94
N SER A 192 -8.36 -1.78 13.46
CA SER A 192 -9.65 -1.90 14.15
C SER A 192 -10.11 -3.35 14.25
N TYR A 193 -9.79 -4.14 13.23
CA TYR A 193 -10.08 -5.56 13.19
C TYR A 193 -9.31 -6.33 14.28
N VAL A 194 -8.01 -6.06 14.43
CA VAL A 194 -7.18 -6.65 15.49
C VAL A 194 -7.77 -6.35 16.88
N THR A 195 -8.18 -5.10 17.12
CA THR A 195 -8.88 -4.73 18.37
C THR A 195 -10.12 -5.57 18.60
N ARG A 196 -11.00 -5.65 17.60
CA ARG A 196 -12.25 -6.40 17.70
C ARG A 196 -11.99 -7.90 17.92
N ASP A 197 -10.96 -8.45 17.30
CA ASP A 197 -10.67 -9.87 17.40
C ASP A 197 -10.15 -10.27 18.78
N ALA A 198 -9.17 -9.52 19.28
CA ALA A 198 -8.64 -9.69 20.63
C ALA A 198 -9.75 -9.57 21.69
N ALA A 199 -10.62 -8.55 21.55
CA ALA A 199 -11.82 -8.40 22.34
C ALA A 199 -12.73 -9.65 22.32
N GLY A 200 -12.97 -10.21 21.14
CA GLY A 200 -13.84 -11.38 20.98
C GLY A 200 -13.26 -12.65 21.60
N LEU A 201 -11.94 -12.83 21.50
CA LEU A 201 -11.22 -13.94 22.13
C LEU A 201 -11.22 -13.80 23.65
N GLU A 202 -10.98 -12.60 24.18
CA GLU A 202 -10.98 -12.32 25.62
C GLU A 202 -12.37 -12.56 26.22
N ARG A 203 -13.43 -12.08 25.54
CA ARG A 203 -14.83 -12.34 25.91
C ARG A 203 -15.13 -13.83 26.10
N ASN A 204 -14.55 -14.70 25.26
CA ASN A 204 -14.80 -16.14 25.35
C ASN A 204 -14.18 -16.77 26.61
N ILE A 205 -13.09 -16.22 27.14
CA ILE A 205 -12.49 -16.69 28.40
C ILE A 205 -13.49 -16.44 29.54
N LEU A 206 -14.00 -15.21 29.66
CA LEU A 206 -15.03 -14.88 30.66
C LEU A 206 -16.32 -15.66 30.46
N MET A 207 -16.72 -15.93 29.22
CA MET A 207 -17.88 -16.78 28.93
C MET A 207 -17.75 -18.17 29.57
N PHE A 208 -16.58 -18.81 29.48
CA PHE A 208 -16.35 -20.10 30.13
C PHE A 208 -16.32 -20.02 31.65
N VAL A 209 -15.76 -18.94 32.20
CA VAL A 209 -15.78 -18.67 33.65
C VAL A 209 -17.22 -18.53 34.16
N LEU A 210 -18.06 -17.77 33.46
CA LEU A 210 -19.48 -17.60 33.78
C LEU A 210 -20.31 -18.87 33.56
N GLN A 211 -19.83 -19.80 32.72
CA GLN A 211 -20.38 -21.16 32.59
C GLN A 211 -19.91 -22.11 33.69
N GLY A 212 -19.13 -21.63 34.66
CA GLY A 212 -18.71 -22.38 35.84
C GLY A 212 -17.31 -22.99 35.76
N GLN A 213 -16.49 -22.66 34.76
CA GLN A 213 -15.08 -23.02 34.77
C GLN A 213 -14.29 -22.17 35.77
N THR A 214 -13.29 -22.79 36.42
CA THR A 214 -12.37 -22.08 37.30
C THR A 214 -11.49 -21.12 36.50
N TYR A 215 -11.39 -19.86 36.92
CA TYR A 215 -10.54 -18.88 36.26
C TYR A 215 -9.07 -19.08 36.66
N THR A 216 -8.42 -20.03 36.00
CA THR A 216 -7.04 -20.46 36.29
C THR A 216 -6.01 -19.34 36.02
N PRO A 217 -4.82 -19.39 36.65
CA PRO A 217 -3.74 -18.44 36.34
C PRO A 217 -3.35 -18.41 34.86
N ALA A 218 -3.44 -19.54 34.15
CA ALA A 218 -3.20 -19.60 32.72
C ALA A 218 -4.27 -18.83 31.91
N MET A 219 -5.54 -18.96 32.28
CA MET A 219 -6.63 -18.18 31.67
C MET A 219 -6.49 -16.68 31.96
N GLN A 220 -6.03 -16.32 33.17
CA GLN A 220 -5.75 -14.93 33.55
C GLN A 220 -4.63 -14.33 32.69
N ALA A 221 -3.52 -15.05 32.55
CA ALA A 221 -2.41 -14.63 31.70
C ALA A 221 -2.85 -14.49 30.23
N GLN A 222 -3.65 -15.43 29.73
CA GLN A 222 -4.21 -15.36 28.38
C GLN A 222 -5.14 -14.15 28.20
N SER A 223 -6.01 -13.88 29.17
CA SER A 223 -6.92 -12.72 29.15
C SER A 223 -6.13 -11.41 29.14
N ALA A 224 -5.11 -11.28 30.02
CA ALA A 224 -4.25 -10.12 30.07
C ALA A 224 -3.48 -9.89 28.75
N GLY A 225 -2.98 -10.96 28.13
CA GLY A 225 -2.32 -10.89 26.82
C GLY A 225 -3.24 -10.40 25.72
N LEU A 226 -4.48 -10.90 25.67
CA LEU A 226 -5.51 -10.47 24.72
C LEU A 226 -5.93 -9.01 24.97
N ARG A 227 -6.07 -8.60 26.24
CA ARG A 227 -6.35 -7.20 26.61
C ARG A 227 -5.24 -6.26 26.13
N GLY A 228 -3.98 -6.65 26.30
CA GLY A 228 -2.84 -5.89 25.77
C GLY A 228 -2.89 -5.73 24.25
N GLN A 229 -3.23 -6.79 23.51
CA GLN A 229 -3.40 -6.73 22.05
C GLN A 229 -4.57 -5.82 21.64
N LEU A 230 -5.69 -5.91 22.35
CA LEU A 230 -6.87 -5.08 22.16
C LEU A 230 -6.52 -3.59 22.33
N GLU A 231 -5.89 -3.22 23.44
CA GLU A 231 -5.49 -1.85 23.75
C GLU A 231 -4.47 -1.30 22.74
N ALA A 232 -3.49 -2.11 22.35
CA ALA A 232 -2.49 -1.74 21.35
C ALA A 232 -3.14 -1.48 19.98
N GLY A 233 -4.01 -2.40 19.53
CA GLY A 233 -4.76 -2.24 18.28
C GLY A 233 -5.65 -1.01 18.32
N TRP A 234 -6.28 -0.71 19.46
CA TRP A 234 -7.17 0.45 19.58
C TRP A 234 -6.41 1.76 19.56
N ARG A 235 -5.24 1.81 20.21
CA ARG A 235 -4.34 2.97 20.16
C ARG A 235 -3.89 3.26 18.73
N LEU A 236 -3.54 2.23 17.96
CA LEU A 236 -3.20 2.36 16.55
C LEU A 236 -4.40 2.84 15.73
N THR A 237 -5.58 2.27 15.97
CA THR A 237 -6.82 2.67 15.31
C THR A 237 -7.13 4.15 15.56
N LYS A 238 -7.01 4.61 16.81
CA LYS A 238 -7.16 6.03 17.19
C LYS A 238 -6.17 6.91 16.44
N ALA A 239 -4.88 6.55 16.44
CA ALA A 239 -3.86 7.30 15.74
C ALA A 239 -4.16 7.44 14.23
N LEU A 240 -4.59 6.34 13.59
CA LEU A 240 -4.97 6.36 12.17
C LEU A 240 -6.25 7.19 11.92
N SER A 241 -7.21 7.18 12.84
CA SER A 241 -8.48 7.91 12.69
C SER A 241 -8.34 9.44 12.78
N LEU A 242 -7.22 9.93 13.30
CA LEU A 242 -6.92 11.36 13.45
C LEU A 242 -6.35 12.01 12.18
N ARG A 243 -6.06 11.22 11.14
CA ARG A 243 -5.55 11.76 9.88
C ARG A 243 -6.64 12.56 9.15
N GLU A 244 -6.21 13.60 8.43
CA GLU A 244 -7.12 14.49 7.68
C GLU A 244 -7.92 13.77 6.59
N ASP A 245 -7.36 12.70 6.02
CA ASP A 245 -7.96 11.91 4.94
C ASP A 245 -9.08 10.95 5.41
N VAL A 246 -9.32 10.83 6.72
CA VAL A 246 -10.36 9.96 7.27
C VAL A 246 -11.72 10.66 7.26
N PRO A 247 -12.80 10.05 6.74
CA PRO A 247 -14.14 10.65 6.76
C PRO A 247 -14.81 10.68 8.15
N ASP A 248 -15.76 11.61 8.32
CA ASP A 248 -16.50 11.78 9.60
C ASP A 248 -17.27 10.55 10.04
N GLY A 249 -17.78 9.74 9.09
CA GLY A 249 -18.48 8.50 9.42
C GLY A 249 -17.60 7.52 10.21
N VAL A 250 -16.30 7.47 9.91
CA VAL A 250 -15.34 6.64 10.66
C VAL A 250 -15.11 7.21 12.05
N ARG A 251 -14.96 8.54 12.18
CA ARG A 251 -14.81 9.22 13.49
C ARG A 251 -16.04 9.04 14.39
N GLN A 252 -17.24 9.04 13.81
CA GLN A 252 -18.47 8.78 14.54
C GLN A 252 -18.53 7.33 15.03
N ALA A 253 -18.19 6.35 14.17
CA ALA A 253 -18.11 4.96 14.58
C ALA A 253 -17.08 4.74 15.70
N MET A 254 -15.92 5.41 15.62
CA MET A 254 -14.89 5.41 16.66
C MET A 254 -15.42 5.93 18.00
N THR A 255 -16.15 7.06 17.98
CA THR A 255 -16.73 7.66 19.19
C THR A 255 -17.78 6.73 19.82
N ALA A 256 -18.61 6.10 18.99
CA ALA A 256 -19.60 5.13 19.45
C ALA A 256 -18.93 3.90 20.07
N ALA A 257 -17.87 3.37 19.45
CA ALA A 257 -17.12 2.23 19.97
C ALA A 257 -16.38 2.56 21.28
N GLU A 258 -15.83 3.76 21.42
CA GLU A 258 -15.22 4.23 22.67
C GLU A 258 -16.24 4.22 23.82
N ALA A 259 -17.47 4.69 23.56
CA ALA A 259 -18.53 4.72 24.57
C ALA A 259 -19.04 3.30 24.89
N ALA A 260 -19.48 2.56 23.87
CA ALA A 260 -20.16 1.28 24.05
C ALA A 260 -19.22 0.13 24.48
N TYR A 261 -17.97 0.11 24.02
CA TYR A 261 -17.04 -0.98 24.31
C TYR A 261 -16.08 -0.64 25.44
N PHE A 262 -15.30 0.43 25.26
CA PHE A 262 -14.20 0.76 26.17
C PHE A 262 -14.66 1.34 27.51
N LYS A 263 -15.82 2.00 27.57
CA LYS A 263 -16.38 2.46 28.85
C LYS A 263 -17.31 1.44 29.47
N GLU A 264 -18.30 0.95 28.72
CA GLU A 264 -19.34 0.09 29.29
C GLU A 264 -18.90 -1.38 29.45
N VAL A 265 -18.52 -2.04 28.35
CA VAL A 265 -18.22 -3.49 28.38
C VAL A 265 -16.90 -3.79 29.08
N MET A 266 -15.86 -2.99 28.87
CA MET A 266 -14.59 -3.17 29.60
C MET A 266 -14.74 -2.89 31.10
N GLY A 267 -15.53 -1.86 31.48
CA GLY A 267 -15.83 -1.61 32.89
C GLY A 267 -16.61 -2.76 33.53
N LEU A 268 -17.52 -3.41 32.79
CA LEU A 268 -18.22 -4.61 33.25
C LEU A 268 -17.30 -5.83 33.32
N HIS A 269 -16.40 -5.99 32.34
CA HIS A 269 -15.37 -7.03 32.33
C HIS A 269 -14.57 -7.01 33.63
N GLU A 270 -14.00 -5.85 33.98
CA GLU A 270 -13.18 -5.68 35.19
C GLU A 270 -13.97 -6.02 36.47
N GLN A 271 -15.25 -5.68 36.51
CA GLN A 271 -16.12 -6.03 37.64
C GLN A 271 -16.33 -7.54 37.77
N ILE A 272 -16.56 -8.24 36.65
CA ILE A 272 -16.69 -9.70 36.63
C ILE A 272 -15.39 -10.36 37.08
N GLU A 273 -14.27 -9.94 36.50
CA GLU A 273 -12.93 -10.47 36.82
C GLU A 273 -12.62 -10.28 38.31
N LYS A 274 -12.87 -9.09 38.86
CA LYS A 274 -12.67 -8.80 40.28
C LYS A 274 -13.56 -9.67 41.18
N ALA A 275 -14.82 -9.88 40.83
CA ALA A 275 -15.74 -10.72 41.60
C ALA A 275 -15.28 -12.18 41.61
N VAL A 276 -14.95 -12.72 40.43
CA VAL A 276 -14.48 -14.10 40.28
C VAL A 276 -13.19 -14.34 41.07
N LEU A 277 -12.23 -13.41 41.00
CA LEU A 277 -10.96 -13.53 41.74
C LEU A 277 -11.15 -13.39 43.26
N ALA A 278 -12.15 -12.62 43.70
CA ALA A 278 -12.52 -12.51 45.12
C ALA A 278 -13.36 -13.70 45.63
N GLY A 279 -13.73 -14.65 44.75
CA GLY A 279 -14.60 -15.77 45.09
C GLY A 279 -16.06 -15.37 45.32
N THR A 280 -16.49 -14.19 44.85
CA THR A 280 -17.89 -13.74 44.93
C THR A 280 -18.64 -13.98 43.61
N PRO A 281 -19.98 -14.09 43.64
CA PRO A 281 -20.75 -14.23 42.42
C PRO A 281 -20.55 -13.06 41.46
N SER A 282 -20.50 -13.36 40.14
CA SER A 282 -20.47 -12.33 39.09
C SER A 282 -21.65 -11.36 39.22
N PRO A 283 -21.45 -10.05 38.98
CA PRO A 283 -22.51 -9.04 39.02
C PRO A 283 -23.57 -9.22 37.92
N VAL A 284 -23.28 -10.02 36.89
CA VAL A 284 -24.19 -10.32 35.77
C VAL A 284 -24.21 -11.81 35.45
N SER A 285 -25.35 -12.28 34.92
CA SER A 285 -25.47 -13.64 34.39
C SER A 285 -24.71 -13.80 33.07
N LEU A 286 -24.49 -15.05 32.65
CA LEU A 286 -23.95 -15.35 31.31
C LEU A 286 -24.78 -14.70 30.20
N ASP A 287 -26.11 -14.79 30.27
CA ASP A 287 -27.00 -14.23 29.25
C ASP A 287 -26.89 -12.71 29.19
N GLN A 288 -26.86 -12.03 30.34
CA GLN A 288 -26.67 -10.58 30.41
C GLN A 288 -25.29 -10.15 29.89
N TRP A 289 -24.24 -10.91 30.20
CA TRP A 289 -22.89 -10.68 29.66
C TRP A 289 -22.87 -10.83 28.14
N MET A 290 -23.50 -11.89 27.61
CA MET A 290 -23.57 -12.14 26.17
C MET A 290 -24.39 -11.07 25.44
N GLU A 291 -25.54 -10.66 25.97
CA GLU A 291 -26.37 -9.61 25.39
C GLU A 291 -25.62 -8.27 25.29
N ARG A 292 -25.05 -7.79 26.41
CA ARG A 292 -24.32 -6.52 26.47
C ARG A 292 -23.06 -6.54 25.60
N SER A 293 -22.29 -7.62 25.69
CA SER A 293 -21.08 -7.75 24.88
C SER A 293 -21.42 -7.81 23.39
N ASN A 294 -22.42 -8.59 22.97
CA ASN A 294 -22.83 -8.68 21.56
C ASN A 294 -23.21 -7.32 20.97
N ALA A 295 -24.06 -6.55 21.67
CA ALA A 295 -24.44 -5.20 21.23
C ALA A 295 -23.21 -4.29 21.04
N SER A 296 -22.26 -4.36 21.97
CA SER A 296 -21.01 -3.59 21.89
C SER A 296 -20.07 -4.08 20.78
N PHE A 297 -20.01 -5.39 20.50
CA PHE A 297 -19.25 -5.94 19.38
C PHE A 297 -19.79 -5.52 18.03
N GLU A 298 -21.11 -5.29 17.90
CA GLU A 298 -21.69 -4.70 16.68
C GLU A 298 -21.17 -3.27 16.48
N VAL A 299 -21.14 -2.46 17.55
CA VAL A 299 -20.59 -1.10 17.50
C VAL A 299 -19.08 -1.11 17.21
N LEU A 300 -18.32 -2.00 17.85
CA LEU A 300 -16.88 -2.12 17.62
C LEU A 300 -16.56 -2.59 16.18
N ALA A 301 -17.40 -3.47 15.61
CA ALA A 301 -17.29 -3.89 14.22
C ALA A 301 -17.75 -2.80 13.22
N ALA A 302 -18.51 -1.79 13.66
CA ALA A 302 -18.90 -0.67 12.82
C ALA A 302 -17.71 0.21 12.40
N VAL A 303 -16.63 0.26 13.20
CA VAL A 303 -15.42 1.02 12.86
C VAL A 303 -14.75 0.50 11.57
N PRO A 304 -14.33 -0.78 11.48
CA PRO A 304 -13.75 -1.30 10.24
C PRO A 304 -14.76 -1.30 9.07
N MET A 305 -16.07 -1.44 9.32
CA MET A 305 -17.08 -1.31 8.27
C MET A 305 -17.16 0.12 7.73
N ALA A 306 -17.18 1.13 8.60
CA ALA A 306 -17.17 2.53 8.18
C ALA A 306 -15.90 2.87 7.40
N ALA A 307 -14.74 2.33 7.78
CA ALA A 307 -13.50 2.48 7.04
C ALA A 307 -13.57 1.87 5.63
N LEU A 308 -14.18 0.69 5.51
CA LEU A 308 -14.39 0.01 4.23
C LEU A 308 -15.39 0.75 3.34
N ASP A 309 -16.48 1.25 3.90
CA ASP A 309 -17.48 2.01 3.16
C ASP A 309 -16.93 3.37 2.71
N ALA A 310 -16.16 4.05 3.56
CA ALA A 310 -15.36 5.22 3.19
C ALA A 310 -14.41 4.92 2.02
N ALA A 311 -13.73 3.77 2.06
CA ALA A 311 -12.86 3.36 0.97
C ALA A 311 -13.67 3.18 -0.32
N ARG A 312 -14.78 2.45 -0.29
CA ARG A 312 -15.64 2.26 -1.47
C ARG A 312 -16.12 3.56 -2.08
N ASP A 313 -16.56 4.50 -1.24
CA ASP A 313 -17.04 5.80 -1.70
C ASP A 313 -15.92 6.60 -2.37
N LEU A 314 -14.69 6.52 -1.85
CA LEU A 314 -13.52 7.14 -2.48
C LEU A 314 -13.23 6.57 -3.87
N ALA A 315 -13.23 5.24 -4.08
CA ALA A 315 -13.01 4.68 -5.44
C ALA A 315 -14.14 5.06 -6.39
N ARG A 316 -15.39 5.14 -5.90
CA ARG A 316 -16.50 5.60 -6.74
C ARG A 316 -16.28 7.04 -7.18
N GLN A 317 -15.88 7.93 -6.28
CA GLN A 317 -15.57 9.32 -6.60
C GLN A 317 -14.40 9.43 -7.59
N GLU A 318 -13.30 8.69 -7.38
CA GLU A 318 -12.19 8.62 -8.33
C GLU A 318 -12.64 8.13 -9.72
N GLY A 319 -13.50 7.11 -9.75
CA GLY A 319 -14.05 6.55 -10.98
C GLY A 319 -14.98 7.51 -11.73
N GLU A 320 -15.81 8.27 -11.01
CA GLU A 320 -16.67 9.31 -11.57
C GLU A 320 -15.86 10.49 -12.12
N MET A 321 -14.82 10.92 -11.41
CA MET A 321 -13.91 11.96 -11.89
C MET A 321 -13.16 11.52 -13.15
N ALA A 322 -12.67 10.28 -13.18
CA ALA A 322 -12.02 9.71 -14.36
C ALA A 322 -12.99 9.57 -15.54
N LEU A 323 -14.25 9.20 -15.28
CA LEU A 323 -15.29 9.12 -16.32
C LEU A 323 -15.62 10.51 -16.89
N ARG A 324 -15.78 11.52 -16.05
CA ARG A 324 -16.02 12.91 -16.50
C ARG A 324 -14.87 13.41 -17.36
N ARG A 325 -13.61 13.16 -16.95
CA ARG A 325 -12.42 13.49 -17.76
C ARG A 325 -12.43 12.77 -19.10
N LEU A 326 -12.70 11.46 -19.10
CA LEU A 326 -12.80 10.66 -20.32
C LEU A 326 -13.86 11.21 -21.29
N ILE A 327 -15.02 11.64 -20.78
CA ILE A 327 -16.08 12.25 -21.60
C ILE A 327 -15.61 13.58 -22.19
N VAL A 328 -15.00 14.45 -21.38
CA VAL A 328 -14.50 15.76 -21.84
C VAL A 328 -13.38 15.60 -22.87
N ASP A 329 -12.38 14.76 -22.60
CA ASP A 329 -11.26 14.50 -23.52
C ASP A 329 -11.75 13.86 -24.82
N GLY A 330 -12.70 12.93 -24.73
CA GLY A 330 -13.35 12.32 -25.89
C GLY A 330 -14.13 13.33 -26.73
N MET A 331 -14.88 14.25 -26.10
CA MET A 331 -15.57 15.33 -26.81
C MET A 331 -14.59 16.28 -27.49
N LEU A 332 -13.50 16.66 -26.83
CA LEU A 332 -12.44 17.51 -27.40
C LEU A 332 -11.74 16.83 -28.58
N LEU A 333 -11.50 15.52 -28.51
CA LEU A 333 -10.92 14.74 -29.59
C LEU A 333 -11.85 14.70 -30.82
N VAL A 334 -13.15 14.45 -30.61
CA VAL A 334 -14.16 14.46 -31.69
C VAL A 334 -14.27 15.86 -32.30
N LEU A 335 -14.28 16.91 -31.48
CA LEU A 335 -14.32 18.30 -31.94
C LEU A 335 -13.06 18.65 -32.76
N CYS A 336 -11.88 18.24 -32.29
CA CYS A 336 -10.61 18.42 -33.00
C CYS A 336 -10.63 17.76 -34.38
N LEU A 337 -11.04 16.50 -34.45
CA LEU A 337 -11.17 15.76 -35.71
C LEU A 337 -12.19 16.43 -36.65
N GLY A 338 -13.32 16.91 -36.11
CA GLY A 338 -14.35 17.62 -36.86
C GLY A 338 -13.86 18.94 -37.44
N LEU A 339 -13.19 19.78 -36.63
CA LEU A 339 -12.60 21.05 -37.07
C LEU A 339 -11.46 20.84 -38.07
N GLY A 340 -10.64 19.80 -37.87
CA GLY A 340 -9.58 19.42 -38.79
C GLY A 340 -10.11 19.00 -40.17
N ALA A 341 -11.08 18.09 -40.18
CA ALA A 341 -11.75 17.67 -41.42
C ALA A 341 -12.46 18.85 -42.11
N GLY A 342 -13.14 19.70 -41.33
CA GLY A 342 -13.76 20.93 -41.83
C GLY A 342 -12.77 21.91 -42.44
N GLY A 343 -11.63 22.14 -41.77
CA GLY A 343 -10.56 23.02 -42.24
C GLY A 343 -9.93 22.53 -43.54
N VAL A 344 -9.62 21.23 -43.65
CA VAL A 344 -9.10 20.62 -44.89
C VAL A 344 -10.11 20.76 -46.03
N VAL A 345 -11.41 20.48 -45.79
CA VAL A 345 -12.46 20.64 -46.81
C VAL A 345 -12.63 22.10 -47.23
N MET A 346 -12.56 23.04 -46.27
CA MET A 346 -12.65 24.48 -46.52
C MET A 346 -11.48 24.97 -47.39
N VAL A 347 -10.24 24.65 -47.02
CA VAL A 347 -9.03 25.01 -47.80
C VAL A 347 -9.06 24.39 -49.19
N ALA A 348 -9.49 23.13 -49.30
CA ALA A 348 -9.59 22.45 -50.59
C ALA A 348 -10.62 23.11 -51.51
N ARG A 349 -11.77 23.54 -50.98
CA ARG A 349 -12.86 24.15 -51.76
C ARG A 349 -12.67 25.64 -52.04
N ARG A 350 -12.18 26.43 -51.08
CA ARG A 350 -12.07 27.89 -51.21
C ARG A 350 -10.75 28.37 -51.80
N VAL A 351 -9.67 27.60 -51.65
CA VAL A 351 -8.33 28.03 -52.11
C VAL A 351 -7.81 27.09 -53.19
N THR A 352 -7.67 25.80 -52.87
CA THR A 352 -6.92 24.85 -53.72
C THR A 352 -7.60 24.61 -55.08
N ARG A 353 -8.91 24.33 -55.09
CA ARG A 353 -9.66 24.09 -56.33
C ARG A 353 -9.76 25.34 -57.21
N PRO A 354 -10.15 26.53 -56.71
CA PRO A 354 -10.22 27.73 -57.52
C PRO A 354 -8.86 28.14 -58.09
N MET A 355 -7.78 28.09 -57.29
CA MET A 355 -6.44 28.39 -57.80
C MET A 355 -5.98 27.44 -58.90
N THR A 356 -6.29 26.15 -58.80
CA THR A 356 -5.91 25.16 -59.83
C THR A 356 -6.69 25.39 -61.13
N ALA A 357 -7.99 25.71 -61.02
CA ALA A 357 -8.84 26.02 -62.16
C ALA A 357 -8.42 27.33 -62.86
N MET A 358 -8.12 28.38 -62.09
CA MET A 358 -7.60 29.66 -62.59
C MET A 358 -6.24 29.50 -63.29
N THR A 359 -5.33 28.72 -62.71
CA THR A 359 -4.04 28.39 -63.33
C THR A 359 -4.24 27.64 -64.66
N GLY A 360 -5.21 26.73 -64.73
CA GLY A 360 -5.55 26.00 -65.95
C GLY A 360 -6.08 26.91 -67.05
N VAL A 361 -6.97 27.86 -66.73
CA VAL A 361 -7.52 28.83 -67.70
C VAL A 361 -6.43 29.80 -68.17
N MET A 362 -5.59 30.28 -67.26
CA MET A 362 -4.46 31.16 -67.61
C MET A 362 -3.48 30.50 -68.59
N LEU A 363 -3.19 29.21 -68.41
CA LEU A 363 -2.36 28.44 -69.35
C LEU A 363 -3.03 28.20 -70.71
N ARG A 364 -4.37 28.14 -70.78
CA ARG A 364 -5.11 28.04 -72.05
C ARG A 364 -5.13 29.37 -72.81
N VAL A 365 -5.41 30.47 -72.12
CA VAL A 365 -5.37 31.83 -72.68
C VAL A 365 -3.96 32.14 -73.21
N ALA A 366 -2.91 31.77 -72.46
CA ALA A 366 -1.52 31.92 -72.90
C ALA A 366 -1.15 31.08 -74.14
N ARG A 367 -1.91 30.01 -74.44
CA ARG A 367 -1.73 29.16 -75.62
C ARG A 367 -2.65 29.55 -76.79
N GLY A 368 -3.35 30.69 -76.69
CA GLY A 368 -4.17 31.24 -77.77
C GLY A 368 -5.65 30.83 -77.74
N ASP A 369 -6.10 30.09 -76.72
CA ASP A 369 -7.52 29.78 -76.51
C ASP A 369 -8.20 30.95 -75.77
N LEU A 370 -8.64 31.95 -76.54
CA LEU A 370 -9.26 33.18 -76.04
C LEU A 370 -10.77 33.07 -75.83
N GLU A 371 -11.38 31.93 -76.17
CA GLU A 371 -12.80 31.67 -75.91
C GLU A 371 -13.05 30.95 -74.58
N ALA A 372 -11.98 30.54 -73.89
CA ALA A 372 -12.08 29.90 -72.57
C ALA A 372 -12.87 30.77 -71.58
N GLU A 373 -13.93 30.19 -71.02
CA GLU A 373 -14.71 30.77 -69.92
C GLU A 373 -13.83 30.89 -68.66
N ILE A 374 -13.87 32.05 -68.01
CA ILE A 374 -13.08 32.34 -66.80
C ILE A 374 -13.97 32.05 -65.60
N PRO A 375 -13.74 30.95 -64.87
CA PRO A 375 -14.55 30.59 -63.72
C PRO A 375 -14.29 31.54 -62.54
N TYR A 376 -15.25 31.64 -61.62
CA TYR A 376 -15.17 32.44 -60.38
C TYR A 376 -15.06 33.96 -60.56
N ALA A 377 -15.39 34.50 -61.74
CA ALA A 377 -15.39 35.95 -62.00
C ALA A 377 -16.40 36.74 -61.14
N ASP A 378 -17.44 36.09 -60.64
CA ASP A 378 -18.47 36.69 -59.77
C ASP A 378 -18.11 36.65 -58.27
N ASN A 379 -16.97 36.06 -57.90
CA ASN A 379 -16.53 36.05 -56.51
C ASN A 379 -16.07 37.46 -56.08
N GLN A 380 -16.28 37.81 -54.80
CA GLN A 380 -15.82 39.08 -54.20
C GLN A 380 -14.64 38.89 -53.24
N ASP A 381 -13.84 37.85 -53.46
CA ASP A 381 -12.62 37.56 -52.71
C ASP A 381 -11.39 37.70 -53.63
N GLU A 382 -10.21 37.42 -53.11
CA GLU A 382 -8.94 37.56 -53.83
C GLU A 382 -8.87 36.68 -55.09
N ILE A 383 -9.68 35.60 -55.15
CA ILE A 383 -9.80 34.75 -56.35
C ILE A 383 -10.66 35.44 -57.43
N GLY A 384 -11.69 36.19 -57.03
CA GLY A 384 -12.49 37.04 -57.92
C GLY A 384 -11.67 38.16 -58.55
N ASP A 385 -10.82 38.82 -57.77
CA ASP A 385 -9.90 39.85 -58.28
C ASP A 385 -8.91 39.27 -59.31
N LEU A 386 -8.38 38.07 -59.06
CA LEU A 386 -7.54 37.33 -60.01
C LEU A 386 -8.31 36.94 -61.29
N ALA A 387 -9.59 36.58 -61.18
CA ALA A 387 -10.45 36.28 -62.32
C ALA A 387 -10.75 37.54 -63.16
N GLY A 388 -10.98 38.69 -62.52
CA GLY A 388 -11.14 39.98 -63.19
C GLY A 388 -9.87 40.43 -63.92
N ALA A 389 -8.71 40.25 -63.30
CA ALA A 389 -7.41 40.51 -63.92
C ALA A 389 -7.17 39.61 -65.16
N LEU A 390 -7.49 38.32 -65.06
CA LEU A 390 -7.39 37.38 -66.20
C LEU A 390 -8.40 37.72 -67.32
N GLY A 391 -9.58 38.23 -66.97
CA GLY A 391 -10.57 38.73 -67.92
C GLY A 391 -10.07 39.94 -68.72
N THR A 392 -9.37 40.84 -68.05
CA THR A 392 -8.70 41.99 -68.68
C THR A 392 -7.56 41.53 -69.61
N PHE A 393 -6.81 40.49 -69.22
CA PHE A 393 -5.75 39.91 -70.05
C PHE A 393 -6.29 39.24 -71.33
N ARG A 394 -7.42 38.52 -71.23
CA ARG A 394 -8.14 37.95 -72.38
C ARG A 394 -8.69 39.03 -73.32
N ALA A 395 -9.28 40.09 -72.77
CA ALA A 395 -9.78 41.24 -73.53
C ALA A 395 -8.66 41.94 -74.31
N ASN A 396 -7.49 42.11 -73.68
CA ASN A 396 -6.31 42.69 -74.33
C ASN A 396 -5.71 41.78 -75.42
N ALA A 397 -5.80 40.46 -75.29
CA ALA A 397 -5.35 39.52 -76.32
C ALA A 397 -6.29 39.50 -77.55
N LEU A 398 -7.60 39.64 -77.35
CA LEU A 398 -8.60 39.79 -78.41
C LEU A 398 -8.44 41.14 -79.15
N GLU A 399 -8.10 42.21 -78.43
CA GLU A 399 -7.86 43.54 -79.00
C GLU A 399 -6.54 43.59 -79.80
N ARG A 400 -5.52 42.84 -79.36
CA ARG A 400 -4.22 42.76 -80.04
C ARG A 400 -4.27 42.03 -81.38
N GLN A 401 -5.21 41.09 -81.57
CA GLN A 401 -5.48 40.44 -82.86
C GLN A 401 -6.19 41.36 -83.86
N ARG A 402 -6.81 42.46 -83.39
CA ARG A 402 -7.51 43.44 -84.24
C ARG A 402 -6.63 44.61 -84.69
N LEU A 403 -5.41 44.72 -84.15
CA LEU A 403 -4.54 45.88 -84.31
C LEU A 403 -3.26 45.63 -85.14
N GLU A 404 -3.11 44.45 -85.74
CA GLU A 404 -1.92 44.11 -86.55
C GLU A 404 -1.95 44.70 -87.99
N ASP A 405 -3.10 45.18 -88.48
CA ASP A 405 -3.21 45.82 -89.81
C ASP A 405 -2.92 47.34 -89.83
N ALA A 406 -2.58 47.96 -88.69
CA ALA A 406 -2.42 49.42 -88.58
C ALA A 406 -1.04 49.88 -88.06
N GLN A 407 0.03 49.12 -88.30
CA GLN A 407 1.39 49.63 -88.15
C GLN A 407 1.89 50.30 -89.43
N ARG A 408 1.70 51.63 -89.53
CA ARG A 408 2.64 52.56 -90.19
C ARG A 408 2.16 54.02 -90.07
N ALA A 409 2.25 54.61 -88.88
CA ALA A 409 2.27 56.07 -88.69
C ALA A 409 3.07 56.42 -87.43
N GLU A 410 4.39 56.43 -87.63
CA GLU A 410 5.50 56.36 -86.70
C GLU A 410 5.86 57.71 -86.03
N GLN A 411 4.95 58.40 -85.33
CA GLN A 411 5.37 59.68 -84.71
C GLN A 411 4.60 60.19 -83.48
N ALA A 412 4.00 59.31 -82.67
CA ALA A 412 3.44 59.69 -81.36
C ALA A 412 3.97 58.84 -80.17
N GLY A 413 5.12 58.19 -80.35
CA GLY A 413 5.69 57.22 -79.40
C GLY A 413 6.73 57.77 -78.40
N ARG A 414 7.20 59.02 -78.54
CA ARG A 414 8.25 59.56 -77.66
C ARG A 414 7.72 60.11 -76.34
N GLU A 415 6.53 60.74 -76.31
CA GLU A 415 5.96 61.28 -75.07
C GLU A 415 5.16 60.26 -74.25
N ARG A 416 4.50 59.28 -74.89
CA ARG A 416 3.82 58.18 -74.19
C ARG A 416 4.81 57.20 -73.54
N ARG A 417 5.97 56.95 -74.15
CA ARG A 417 7.05 56.17 -73.52
C ARG A 417 7.62 56.87 -72.31
N ALA A 418 7.84 58.19 -72.35
CA ALA A 418 8.34 58.92 -71.19
C ALA A 418 7.40 58.80 -69.98
N ARG A 419 6.08 59.01 -70.15
CA ARG A 419 5.11 58.85 -69.05
C ARG A 419 4.89 57.40 -68.61
N ALA A 420 4.95 56.44 -69.54
CA ALA A 420 4.82 55.02 -69.20
C ALA A 420 6.07 54.49 -68.48
N VAL A 421 7.27 54.93 -68.88
CA VAL A 421 8.51 54.63 -68.17
C VAL A 421 8.48 55.27 -66.78
N ASP A 422 8.06 56.53 -66.64
CA ASP A 422 7.99 57.19 -65.33
C ASP A 422 6.97 56.51 -64.38
N ALA A 423 5.82 56.07 -64.90
CA ALA A 423 4.84 55.29 -64.15
C ALA A 423 5.36 53.89 -63.75
N LEU A 424 6.02 53.16 -64.67
CA LEU A 424 6.62 51.86 -64.40
C LEU A 424 7.80 51.96 -63.42
N VAL A 425 8.58 53.03 -63.51
CA VAL A 425 9.70 53.34 -62.61
C VAL A 425 9.16 53.70 -61.21
N GLY A 426 8.06 54.45 -61.11
CA GLY A 426 7.40 54.73 -59.84
C GLY A 426 6.76 53.50 -59.19
N GLU A 427 6.13 52.64 -59.98
CA GLU A 427 5.56 51.37 -59.50
C GLU A 427 6.65 50.38 -59.08
N PHE A 428 7.76 50.30 -59.83
CA PHE A 428 8.93 49.52 -59.46
C PHE A 428 9.58 50.03 -58.16
N ASP A 429 9.75 51.35 -57.99
CA ASP A 429 10.25 51.95 -56.74
C ASP A 429 9.34 51.61 -55.56
N ALA A 430 8.02 51.72 -55.72
CA ALA A 430 7.05 51.40 -54.68
C ALA A 430 7.13 49.90 -54.27
N GLN A 431 7.14 49.00 -55.24
CA GLN A 431 7.23 47.54 -55.00
C GLN A 431 8.55 47.14 -54.34
N VAL A 432 9.68 47.68 -54.81
CA VAL A 432 11.00 47.38 -54.23
C VAL A 432 11.11 47.94 -52.81
N ARG A 433 10.62 49.17 -52.55
CA ARG A 433 10.56 49.73 -51.19
C ARG A 433 9.67 48.93 -50.25
N GLU A 434 8.59 48.34 -50.74
CA GLU A 434 7.73 47.47 -49.93
C GLU A 434 8.41 46.14 -49.60
N VAL A 435 9.04 45.50 -50.58
CA VAL A 435 9.83 44.28 -50.36
C VAL A 435 10.99 44.56 -49.37
N LEU A 436 11.71 45.66 -49.53
CA LEU A 436 12.79 46.06 -48.63
C LEU A 436 12.29 46.31 -47.20
N ARG A 437 11.15 46.99 -47.03
CA ARG A 437 10.50 47.16 -45.70
C ARG A 437 10.10 45.81 -45.09
N SER A 438 9.59 44.88 -45.90
CA SER A 438 9.23 43.54 -45.43
C SER A 438 10.45 42.73 -45.01
N VAL A 439 11.57 42.85 -45.72
CA VAL A 439 12.84 42.20 -45.38
C VAL A 439 13.40 42.77 -44.08
N GLU A 440 13.43 44.10 -43.95
CA GLU A 440 13.88 44.79 -42.73
C GLU A 440 13.04 44.40 -41.50
N ALA A 441 11.71 44.39 -41.64
CA ALA A 441 10.80 43.93 -40.59
C ALA A 441 11.05 42.45 -40.20
N SER A 442 11.29 41.58 -41.18
CA SER A 442 11.57 40.16 -40.96
C SER A 442 12.93 39.95 -40.26
N SER A 443 13.97 40.69 -40.66
CA SER A 443 15.29 40.67 -40.01
C SER A 443 15.21 41.15 -38.55
N HIS A 444 14.45 42.21 -38.29
CA HIS A 444 14.24 42.72 -36.94
C HIS A 444 13.50 41.69 -36.07
N GLN A 445 12.46 41.06 -36.61
CA GLN A 445 11.74 39.99 -35.92
C GLN A 445 12.64 38.78 -35.64
N LEU A 446 13.49 38.36 -36.59
CA LEU A 446 14.47 37.30 -36.38
C LEU A 446 15.49 37.66 -35.30
N THR A 447 15.92 38.91 -35.24
CA THR A 447 16.84 39.42 -34.20
C THR A 447 16.20 39.34 -32.82
N GLN A 448 14.92 39.71 -32.69
CA GLN A 448 14.17 39.60 -31.44
C GLN A 448 13.98 38.14 -31.00
N ILE A 449 13.62 37.25 -31.94
CA ILE A 449 13.46 35.82 -31.67
C ILE A 449 14.79 35.19 -31.25
N ALA A 450 15.90 35.52 -31.92
CA ALA A 450 17.23 35.07 -31.55
C ALA A 450 17.61 35.57 -30.15
N GLY A 451 17.33 36.83 -29.81
CA GLY A 451 17.57 37.38 -28.46
C GLY A 451 16.76 36.66 -27.37
N ALA A 452 15.48 36.38 -27.62
CA ALA A 452 14.64 35.63 -26.70
C ALA A 452 15.13 34.18 -26.52
N LEU A 453 15.51 33.51 -27.63
CA LEU A 453 16.09 32.16 -27.59
C LEU A 453 17.42 32.12 -26.84
N GLY A 454 18.28 33.13 -27.01
CA GLY A 454 19.53 33.28 -26.25
C GLY A 454 19.27 33.39 -24.75
N GLY A 455 18.34 34.25 -24.34
CA GLY A 455 17.96 34.37 -22.93
C GLY A 455 17.39 33.08 -22.34
N MET A 456 16.60 32.32 -23.11
CA MET A 456 16.13 30.99 -22.68
C MET A 456 17.26 29.97 -22.57
N ALA A 457 18.22 29.98 -23.49
CA ALA A 457 19.39 29.09 -23.45
C ALA A 457 20.25 29.37 -22.21
N ASP A 458 20.51 30.65 -21.87
CA ASP A 458 21.26 31.04 -20.67
C ASP A 458 20.54 30.63 -19.38
N ALA A 459 19.22 30.84 -19.31
CA ALA A 459 18.41 30.40 -18.19
C ALA A 459 18.45 28.88 -18.02
N THR A 460 18.34 28.14 -19.13
CA THR A 460 18.40 26.67 -19.14
C THR A 460 19.79 26.19 -18.73
N SER A 461 20.86 26.85 -19.19
CA SER A 461 22.25 26.56 -18.80
C SER A 461 22.45 26.68 -17.29
N SER A 462 21.91 27.76 -16.69
CA SER A 462 21.96 27.97 -15.23
C SER A 462 21.21 26.86 -14.48
N GLN A 463 20.05 26.44 -14.98
CA GLN A 463 19.26 25.35 -14.40
C GLN A 463 19.97 23.99 -14.50
N VAL A 464 20.64 23.74 -15.62
CA VAL A 464 21.45 22.53 -15.86
C VAL A 464 22.64 22.48 -14.91
N ALA A 465 23.33 23.61 -14.67
CA ALA A 465 24.43 23.68 -13.71
C ALA A 465 23.95 23.36 -12.28
N ALA A 466 22.82 23.93 -11.85
CA ALA A 466 22.21 23.61 -10.55
C ALA A 466 21.80 22.12 -10.46
N ALA A 467 21.27 21.54 -11.54
CA ALA A 467 20.93 20.13 -11.58
C ALA A 467 22.17 19.21 -11.51
N ALA A 468 23.29 19.61 -12.12
CA ALA A 468 24.56 18.89 -12.04
C ALA A 468 25.09 18.85 -10.60
N GLU A 469 25.11 20.00 -9.91
CA GLU A 469 25.53 20.10 -8.51
C GLU A 469 24.64 19.24 -7.60
N ALA A 470 23.32 19.31 -7.77
CA ALA A 470 22.38 18.48 -7.02
C ALA A 470 22.60 16.97 -7.25
N ALA A 471 22.93 16.56 -8.48
CA ALA A 471 23.24 15.17 -8.81
C ALA A 471 24.56 14.71 -8.15
N GLU A 472 25.61 15.54 -8.15
CA GLU A 472 26.87 15.24 -7.46
C GLU A 472 26.68 15.09 -5.96
N GLN A 473 25.94 16.03 -5.34
CA GLN A 473 25.63 15.95 -3.90
C GLN A 473 24.83 14.69 -3.57
N THR A 474 23.85 14.35 -4.41
CA THR A 474 23.04 13.12 -4.26
C THR A 474 23.92 11.88 -4.36
N SER A 475 24.87 11.85 -5.30
CA SER A 475 25.82 10.74 -5.44
C SER A 475 26.67 10.57 -4.18
N GLY A 476 27.15 11.67 -3.60
CA GLY A 476 27.88 11.65 -2.32
C GLY A 476 27.04 11.06 -1.18
N ASN A 477 25.80 11.52 -1.05
CA ASN A 477 24.86 11.02 -0.02
C ASN A 477 24.58 9.52 -0.19
N VAL A 478 24.32 9.06 -1.43
CA VAL A 478 24.09 7.65 -1.73
C VAL A 478 25.30 6.79 -1.34
N GLN A 479 26.52 7.28 -1.60
CA GLN A 479 27.76 6.59 -1.20
C GLN A 479 27.86 6.45 0.33
N THR A 480 27.50 7.50 1.08
CA THR A 480 27.46 7.48 2.54
C THR A 480 26.43 6.49 3.08
N VAL A 481 25.22 6.46 2.51
CA VAL A 481 24.18 5.50 2.92
C VAL A 481 24.61 4.07 2.59
N SER A 482 25.30 3.84 1.46
CA SER A 482 25.86 2.52 1.11
C SER A 482 26.84 2.02 2.18
N ALA A 483 27.78 2.87 2.59
CA ALA A 483 28.74 2.53 3.63
C ALA A 483 28.04 2.23 4.98
N ALA A 484 27.02 3.02 5.34
CA ALA A 484 26.24 2.79 6.55
C ALA A 484 25.47 1.46 6.49
N ALA A 485 24.91 1.10 5.33
CA ALA A 485 24.18 -0.15 5.14
C ALA A 485 25.13 -1.37 5.22
N GLU A 486 26.33 -1.29 4.65
CA GLU A 486 27.37 -2.33 4.78
C GLU A 486 27.80 -2.53 6.24
N GLN A 487 27.99 -1.43 6.98
CA GLN A 487 28.32 -1.49 8.40
C GLN A 487 27.17 -2.12 9.22
N MET A 488 25.93 -1.75 8.92
CA MET A 488 24.73 -2.32 9.54
C MET A 488 24.64 -3.83 9.30
N GLU A 489 24.89 -4.28 8.06
CA GLU A 489 24.89 -5.70 7.70
C GLU A 489 25.93 -6.49 8.50
N SER A 490 27.11 -5.90 8.71
CA SER A 490 28.14 -6.48 9.58
C SER A 490 27.66 -6.60 11.03
N SER A 491 27.11 -5.52 11.61
CA SER A 491 26.63 -5.51 12.99
C SER A 491 25.47 -6.48 13.22
N VAL A 492 24.52 -6.57 12.27
CA VAL A 492 23.40 -7.52 12.35
C VAL A 492 23.89 -8.97 12.34
N ARG A 493 24.88 -9.30 11.50
CA ARG A 493 25.50 -10.64 11.50
C ARG A 493 26.18 -10.97 12.83
N GLU A 494 26.92 -10.02 13.40
CA GLU A 494 27.60 -10.20 14.69
C GLU A 494 26.60 -10.41 15.84
N ILE A 495 25.54 -9.59 15.88
CA ILE A 495 24.46 -9.76 16.87
C ILE A 495 23.80 -11.13 16.71
N GLY A 496 23.53 -11.57 15.47
CA GLY A 496 22.96 -12.89 15.20
C GLY A 496 23.83 -14.02 15.75
N GLN A 497 25.15 -13.96 15.56
CA GLN A 497 26.09 -14.93 16.14
C GLN A 497 26.08 -14.90 17.67
N GLN A 498 26.05 -13.71 18.27
CA GLN A 498 26.05 -13.54 19.72
C GLN A 498 24.76 -14.05 20.37
N VAL A 499 23.62 -13.88 19.70
CA VAL A 499 22.32 -14.38 20.15
C VAL A 499 22.26 -15.90 20.06
N ALA A 500 22.76 -16.49 18.95
CA ALA A 500 22.86 -17.94 18.82
C ALA A 500 23.76 -18.55 19.91
N HIS A 501 24.89 -17.89 20.22
CA HIS A 501 25.77 -18.29 21.31
C HIS A 501 25.07 -18.22 22.67
N SER A 502 24.38 -17.12 22.96
CA SER A 502 23.60 -16.93 24.20
C SER A 502 22.51 -17.98 24.37
N SER A 503 21.81 -18.32 23.28
CA SER A 503 20.79 -19.38 23.28
C SER A 503 21.38 -20.76 23.60
N SER A 504 22.56 -21.07 23.04
CA SER A 504 23.27 -22.33 23.35
C SER A 504 23.70 -22.39 24.81
N MET A 505 24.20 -21.28 25.38
CA MET A 505 24.55 -21.20 26.80
C MET A 505 23.33 -21.38 27.70
N ALA A 506 22.21 -20.74 27.36
CA ALA A 506 20.96 -20.90 28.10
C ALA A 506 20.49 -22.37 28.12
N SER A 507 20.52 -23.05 26.97
CA SER A 507 20.16 -24.47 26.88
C SER A 507 21.03 -25.35 27.79
N LYS A 508 22.35 -25.16 27.77
CA LYS A 508 23.27 -25.90 28.65
C LYS A 508 22.97 -25.64 30.13
N ALA A 509 22.66 -24.40 30.48
CA ALA A 509 22.35 -24.04 31.86
C ALA A 509 21.00 -24.65 32.34
N VAL A 510 20.03 -24.85 31.44
CA VAL A 510 18.81 -25.63 31.76
C VAL A 510 19.17 -27.08 32.07
N ASP A 511 19.98 -27.72 31.22
CA ASP A 511 20.39 -29.11 31.42
C ASP A 511 21.15 -29.30 32.76
N GLU A 512 22.06 -28.37 33.08
CA GLU A 512 22.80 -28.36 34.35
C GLU A 512 21.87 -28.15 35.56
N ALA A 513 20.87 -27.27 35.45
CA ALA A 513 19.89 -27.05 36.50
C ALA A 513 19.01 -28.28 36.73
N GLU A 514 18.58 -28.97 35.67
CA GLU A 514 17.80 -30.22 35.77
C GLU A 514 18.62 -31.34 36.41
N GLN A 515 19.89 -31.50 36.04
CA GLN A 515 20.80 -32.47 36.65
C GLN A 515 21.01 -32.19 38.16
N THR A 516 21.19 -30.90 38.51
CA THR A 516 21.33 -30.48 39.90
C THR A 516 20.03 -30.77 40.68
N ASN A 517 18.88 -30.48 40.10
CA ASN A 517 17.57 -30.76 40.71
C ASN A 517 17.39 -32.26 40.99
N GLY A 518 17.78 -33.14 40.05
CA GLY A 518 17.74 -34.59 40.25
C GLY A 518 18.66 -35.09 41.37
N THR A 519 19.84 -34.49 41.51
CA THR A 519 20.79 -34.80 42.58
C THR A 519 20.24 -34.40 43.95
N VAL A 520 19.68 -33.19 44.05
CA VAL A 520 19.09 -32.66 45.30
C VAL A 520 17.81 -33.44 45.68
N ALA A 521 16.99 -33.83 44.70
CA ALA A 521 15.82 -34.69 44.94
C ALA A 521 16.23 -36.07 45.51
N SER A 522 17.32 -36.65 45.01
CA SER A 522 17.87 -37.91 45.55
C SER A 522 18.36 -37.74 46.99
N LEU A 523 18.94 -36.59 47.33
CA LEU A 523 19.33 -36.25 48.70
C LEU A 523 18.11 -36.10 49.62
N ALA A 524 17.03 -35.46 49.15
CA ALA A 524 15.79 -35.32 49.90
C ALA A 524 15.19 -36.69 50.25
N GLU A 525 15.16 -37.61 49.29
CA GLU A 525 14.68 -38.97 49.48
C GLU A 525 15.56 -39.75 50.47
N ALA A 526 16.88 -39.60 50.38
CA ALA A 526 17.80 -40.21 51.35
C ALA A 526 17.59 -39.67 52.77
N ALA A 527 17.41 -38.35 52.92
CA ALA A 527 17.12 -37.73 54.21
C ALA A 527 15.78 -38.21 54.80
N GLN A 528 14.76 -38.39 53.96
CA GLN A 528 13.47 -38.98 54.38
C GLN A 528 13.64 -40.41 54.92
N ARG A 529 14.36 -41.28 54.19
CA ARG A 529 14.64 -42.64 54.65
C ARG A 529 15.39 -42.66 55.98
N ILE A 530 16.36 -41.75 56.17
CA ILE A 530 17.06 -41.65 57.45
C ILE A 530 16.10 -41.19 58.56
N GLY A 531 15.20 -40.24 58.29
CA GLY A 531 14.17 -39.81 59.22
C GLY A 531 13.27 -40.96 59.69
N ASP A 532 12.84 -41.82 58.76
CA ASP A 532 12.02 -43.00 59.06
C ASP A 532 12.79 -44.01 59.96
N VAL A 533 14.08 -44.21 59.68
CA VAL A 533 14.96 -45.07 60.51
C VAL A 533 15.15 -44.47 61.90
N VAL A 534 15.40 -43.17 62.02
CA VAL A 534 15.56 -42.49 63.31
C VAL A 534 14.29 -42.61 64.16
N LYS A 535 13.11 -42.45 63.54
CA LYS A 535 11.82 -42.67 64.20
C LYS A 535 11.67 -44.10 64.73
N MET A 536 12.00 -45.09 63.90
CA MET A 536 11.97 -46.50 64.32
C MET A 536 12.92 -46.77 65.49
N ILE A 537 14.12 -46.20 65.51
CA ILE A 537 15.07 -46.35 66.63
C ILE A 537 14.51 -45.69 67.90
N ASN A 538 13.88 -44.52 67.79
CA ASN A 538 13.22 -43.84 68.91
C ASN A 538 12.09 -44.69 69.51
N ASP A 539 11.27 -45.32 68.66
CA ASP A 539 10.21 -46.24 69.07
C ASP A 539 10.79 -47.46 69.81
N ILE A 540 11.89 -48.04 69.30
CA ILE A 540 12.60 -49.16 69.95
C ILE A 540 13.19 -48.73 71.30
N ALA A 541 13.79 -47.54 71.38
CA ALA A 541 14.33 -47.01 72.63
C ALA A 541 13.23 -46.80 73.67
N SER A 542 12.08 -46.25 73.25
CA SER A 542 10.89 -46.08 74.10
C SER A 542 10.34 -47.42 74.60
N GLN A 543 10.25 -48.42 73.72
CA GLN A 543 9.81 -49.77 74.10
C GLN A 543 10.81 -50.46 75.04
N THR A 544 12.11 -50.29 74.79
CA THR A 544 13.18 -50.84 75.64
C THR A 544 13.15 -50.21 77.04
N ASN A 545 12.92 -48.90 77.12
CA ASN A 545 12.73 -48.18 78.39
C ASN A 545 11.50 -48.71 79.17
N LEU A 546 10.39 -49.00 78.48
CA LEU A 546 9.21 -49.61 79.11
C LEU A 546 9.46 -51.05 79.59
N LEU A 547 10.18 -51.86 78.81
CA LEU A 547 10.57 -53.22 79.19
C LEU A 547 11.51 -53.21 80.40
N ALA A 548 12.50 -52.32 80.38
CA ALA A 548 13.45 -52.14 81.49
C ALA A 548 12.75 -51.65 82.77
N LEU A 549 11.74 -50.77 82.63
CA LEU A 549 10.90 -50.35 83.74
C LEU A 549 10.12 -51.53 84.33
N ASN A 550 9.47 -52.34 83.50
CA ASN A 550 8.75 -53.54 83.94
C ASN A 550 9.69 -54.54 84.64
N ALA A 551 10.89 -54.74 84.10
CA ALA A 551 11.91 -55.60 84.71
C ALA A 551 12.39 -55.04 86.07
N THR A 552 12.52 -53.72 86.20
CA THR A 552 12.87 -53.06 87.48
C THR A 552 11.78 -53.29 88.53
N ILE A 553 10.50 -53.24 88.13
CA ILE A 553 9.35 -53.52 89.01
C ILE A 553 9.38 -54.97 89.48
N GLU A 554 9.58 -55.93 88.58
CA GLU A 554 9.60 -57.35 88.95
C GLU A 554 10.84 -57.71 89.80
N ALA A 555 11.98 -57.10 89.52
CA ALA A 555 13.19 -57.24 90.33
C ALA A 555 13.00 -56.69 91.76
N ALA A 556 12.30 -55.56 91.91
CA ALA A 556 11.91 -55.03 93.22
C ALA A 556 10.94 -55.98 93.96
N ARG A 557 10.05 -56.65 93.23
CA ARG A 557 9.09 -57.62 93.76
C ARG A 557 9.77 -58.90 94.28
N ALA A 558 10.89 -59.30 93.68
CA ALA A 558 11.69 -60.45 94.11
C ALA A 558 12.57 -60.18 95.35
N GLY A 559 12.59 -58.95 95.88
CA GLY A 559 13.31 -58.59 97.10
C GLY A 559 14.84 -58.75 96.98
N GLU A 560 15.49 -59.33 98.00
CA GLU A 560 16.95 -59.51 98.03
C GLU A 560 17.49 -60.39 96.88
N ALA A 561 16.70 -61.37 96.40
CA ALA A 561 17.09 -62.25 95.29
C ALA A 561 17.12 -61.52 93.93
N GLY A 562 16.43 -60.37 93.80
CA GLY A 562 16.31 -59.60 92.57
C GLY A 562 17.34 -58.47 92.40
N LYS A 563 18.20 -58.20 93.40
CA LYS A 563 19.11 -57.03 93.39
C LYS A 563 20.01 -56.93 92.17
N GLY A 564 20.62 -58.04 91.73
CA GLY A 564 21.47 -58.06 90.53
C GLY A 564 20.69 -57.74 89.25
N PHE A 565 19.47 -58.25 89.15
CA PHE A 565 18.56 -57.96 88.03
C PHE A 565 18.07 -56.51 88.04
N ALA A 566 17.82 -55.93 89.22
CA ALA A 566 17.40 -54.54 89.37
C ALA A 566 18.47 -53.55 88.86
N VAL A 567 19.76 -53.83 89.12
CA VAL A 567 20.87 -53.00 88.62
C VAL A 567 20.95 -53.05 87.10
N VAL A 568 20.87 -54.24 86.51
CA VAL A 568 20.88 -54.39 85.04
C VAL A 568 19.66 -53.72 84.40
N ALA A 569 18.47 -53.88 84.98
CA ALA A 569 17.25 -53.24 84.49
C ALA A 569 17.35 -51.70 84.56
N HIS A 570 17.96 -51.15 85.61
CA HIS A 570 18.21 -49.71 85.72
C HIS A 570 19.20 -49.20 84.66
N GLU A 571 20.30 -49.93 84.44
CA GLU A 571 21.30 -49.59 83.43
C GLU A 571 20.70 -49.60 82.02
N VAL A 572 19.92 -50.64 81.69
CA VAL A 572 19.19 -50.73 80.40
C VAL A 572 18.20 -49.58 80.25
N LYS A 573 17.50 -49.20 81.31
CA LYS A 573 16.57 -48.06 81.31
C LYS A 573 17.32 -46.75 81.03
N GLN A 574 18.47 -46.54 81.64
CA GLN A 574 19.29 -45.34 81.44
C GLN A 574 19.86 -45.28 80.01
N LEU A 575 20.39 -46.40 79.49
CA LEU A 575 20.84 -46.54 78.10
C LEU A 575 19.72 -46.24 77.11
N ALA A 576 18.52 -46.79 77.33
CA ALA A 576 17.36 -46.53 76.49
C ALA A 576 16.96 -45.05 76.49
N GLY A 577 17.01 -44.39 77.66
CA GLY A 577 16.78 -42.95 77.77
C GLY A 577 17.84 -42.10 77.04
N GLN A 578 19.12 -42.49 77.11
CA GLN A 578 20.20 -41.84 76.35
C GLN A 578 20.03 -42.06 74.84
N THR A 579 19.63 -43.26 74.41
CA THR A 579 19.34 -43.55 73.00
C THR A 579 18.18 -42.71 72.49
N ALA A 580 17.07 -42.62 73.24
CA ALA A 580 15.93 -41.78 72.86
C ALA A 580 16.34 -40.32 72.67
N LYS A 581 17.07 -39.75 73.64
CA LYS A 581 17.58 -38.38 73.55
C LYS A 581 18.50 -38.18 72.34
N ALA A 582 19.43 -39.10 72.08
CA ALA A 582 20.31 -39.02 70.92
C ALA A 582 19.53 -39.11 69.60
N THR A 583 18.49 -39.96 69.53
CA THR A 583 17.62 -40.02 68.34
C THR A 583 16.80 -38.76 68.13
N ASP A 584 16.34 -38.10 69.19
CA ASP A 584 15.63 -36.81 69.08
C ASP A 584 16.56 -35.72 68.51
N GLU A 585 17.81 -35.66 68.98
CA GLU A 585 18.82 -34.74 68.47
C GLU A 585 19.15 -35.01 66.99
N ILE A 586 19.30 -36.28 66.60
CA ILE A 586 19.48 -36.67 65.18
C ILE A 586 18.24 -36.32 64.36
N GLY A 587 17.03 -36.56 64.89
CA GLY A 587 15.78 -36.22 64.23
C GLY A 587 15.66 -34.73 63.94
N ALA A 588 16.10 -33.86 64.87
CA ALA A 588 16.17 -32.42 64.63
C ALA A 588 17.15 -32.05 63.51
N GLN A 589 18.32 -32.71 63.43
CA GLN A 589 19.29 -32.50 62.35
C GLN A 589 18.77 -32.96 60.99
N ILE A 590 18.09 -34.12 60.92
CA ILE A 590 17.49 -34.61 59.69
C ILE A 590 16.39 -33.66 59.19
N ASN A 591 15.53 -33.17 60.08
CA ASN A 591 14.53 -32.17 59.73
C ASN A 591 15.16 -30.89 59.18
N ALA A 592 16.29 -30.44 59.76
CA ALA A 592 17.02 -29.27 59.24
C ALA A 592 17.59 -29.52 57.84
N ILE A 593 18.16 -30.72 57.59
CA ILE A 593 18.65 -31.14 56.27
C ILE A 593 17.51 -31.19 55.24
N GLN A 594 16.38 -31.79 55.60
CA GLN A 594 15.21 -31.86 54.73
C GLN A 594 14.73 -30.46 54.33
N LYS A 595 14.57 -29.56 55.31
CA LYS A 595 14.16 -28.18 55.06
C LYS A 595 15.15 -27.42 54.16
N ALA A 596 16.45 -27.58 54.37
CA ALA A 596 17.48 -26.97 53.52
C ALA A 596 17.45 -27.53 52.10
N THR A 597 17.17 -28.83 51.96
CA THR A 597 17.05 -29.51 50.66
C THR A 597 15.81 -29.02 49.90
N ASP A 598 14.66 -28.89 50.56
CA ASP A 598 13.43 -28.33 49.97
C ASP A 598 13.63 -26.90 49.49
N GLN A 599 14.33 -26.08 50.28
CA GLN A 599 14.71 -24.72 49.88
C GLN A 599 15.61 -24.71 48.65
N ALA A 600 16.58 -25.63 48.58
CA ALA A 600 17.47 -25.76 47.42
C ALA A 600 16.69 -26.17 46.16
N VAL A 601 15.76 -27.13 46.25
CA VAL A 601 14.88 -27.53 45.13
C VAL A 601 14.07 -26.33 44.62
N GLY A 602 13.46 -25.55 45.51
CA GLY A 602 12.71 -24.36 45.14
C GLY A 602 13.57 -23.28 44.44
N ALA A 603 14.79 -23.07 44.95
CA ALA A 603 15.75 -22.13 44.34
C ALA A 603 16.19 -22.58 42.94
N ILE A 604 16.53 -23.87 42.78
CA ILE A 604 16.91 -24.45 41.47
C ILE A 604 15.76 -24.37 40.48
N GLY A 605 14.52 -24.66 40.91
CA GLY A 605 13.33 -24.50 40.07
C GLY A 605 13.14 -23.06 39.57
N THR A 606 13.38 -22.07 40.44
CA THR A 606 13.31 -20.64 40.08
C THR A 606 14.41 -20.25 39.09
N ILE A 607 15.63 -20.76 39.26
CA ILE A 607 16.76 -20.57 38.33
C ILE A 607 16.41 -21.16 36.97
N GLY A 608 15.94 -22.41 36.92
CA GLY A 608 15.51 -23.06 35.68
C GLY A 608 14.38 -22.30 34.96
N HIS A 609 13.47 -21.68 35.71
CA HIS A 609 12.45 -20.82 35.11
C HIS A 609 13.04 -19.54 34.50
N SER A 610 13.96 -18.87 35.19
CA SER A 610 14.65 -17.68 34.70
C SER A 610 15.46 -17.96 33.44
N ILE A 611 16.15 -19.10 33.38
CA ILE A 611 16.95 -19.49 32.20
C ILE A 611 16.05 -19.81 31.00
N ARG A 612 14.90 -20.48 31.21
CA ARG A 612 13.92 -20.69 30.13
C ARG A 612 13.39 -19.38 29.56
N ASN A 613 13.04 -18.42 30.43
CA ASN A 613 12.65 -17.08 29.97
C ASN A 613 13.77 -16.41 29.15
N MET A 614 15.04 -16.57 29.55
CA MET A 614 16.19 -16.06 28.80
C MET A 614 16.34 -16.71 27.42
N SER A 615 16.03 -18.01 27.30
CA SER A 615 16.01 -18.73 26.02
C SER A 615 14.87 -18.26 25.11
N GLU A 616 13.67 -18.02 25.65
CA GLU A 616 12.54 -17.45 24.91
C GLU A 616 12.86 -16.05 24.39
N VAL A 617 13.44 -15.18 25.23
CA VAL A 617 13.89 -13.84 24.82
C VAL A 617 14.96 -13.92 23.74
N SER A 618 15.93 -14.84 23.86
CA SER A 618 16.97 -15.02 22.83
C SER A 618 16.38 -15.44 21.49
N THR A 619 15.33 -16.29 21.50
CA THR A 619 14.61 -16.71 20.30
C THR A 619 13.87 -15.53 19.66
N ALA A 620 13.22 -14.69 20.46
CA ALA A 620 12.57 -13.48 19.96
C ALA A 620 13.57 -12.47 19.36
N ILE A 621 14.74 -12.30 19.99
CA ILE A 621 15.81 -11.46 19.45
C ILE A 621 16.34 -12.05 18.13
N ALA A 622 16.53 -13.37 18.03
CA ALA A 622 16.99 -14.01 16.80
C ALA A 622 16.03 -13.73 15.63
N ALA A 623 14.72 -13.84 15.86
CA ALA A 623 13.71 -13.51 14.85
C ALA A 623 13.78 -12.03 14.44
N ALA A 624 13.94 -11.11 15.39
CA ALA A 624 14.10 -9.68 15.10
C ALA A 624 15.40 -9.37 14.32
N VAL A 625 16.48 -10.10 14.60
CA VAL A 625 17.75 -9.96 13.88
C VAL A 625 17.64 -10.46 12.43
N GLU A 626 16.91 -11.56 12.20
CA GLU A 626 16.62 -12.04 10.84
C GLU A 626 15.80 -11.01 10.04
N GLU A 627 14.79 -10.40 10.66
CA GLU A 627 14.01 -9.32 10.05
C GLU A 627 14.88 -8.09 9.73
N GLN A 628 15.75 -7.68 10.66
CA GLN A 628 16.71 -6.60 10.44
C GLN A 628 17.70 -6.91 9.31
N ALA A 629 18.14 -8.17 9.18
CA ALA A 629 19.01 -8.60 8.09
C ALA A 629 18.30 -8.47 6.73
N ALA A 630 17.04 -8.89 6.65
CA ALA A 630 16.22 -8.75 5.45
C ALA A 630 16.03 -7.27 5.07
N ALA A 631 15.67 -6.42 6.04
CA ALA A 631 15.47 -4.99 5.84
C ALA A 631 16.77 -4.28 5.39
N THR A 632 17.90 -4.61 6.01
CA THR A 632 19.22 -4.06 5.61
C THR A 632 19.58 -4.49 4.20
N GLY A 633 19.29 -5.74 3.83
CA GLY A 633 19.46 -6.24 2.47
C GLY A 633 18.59 -5.50 1.43
N GLU A 634 17.38 -5.08 1.80
CA GLU A 634 16.53 -4.22 0.96
C GLU A 634 17.09 -2.81 0.82
N ILE A 635 17.57 -2.21 1.92
CA ILE A 635 18.22 -0.90 1.89
C ILE A 635 19.42 -0.92 0.92
N SER A 636 20.30 -1.92 1.03
CA SER A 636 21.45 -2.06 0.12
C SER A 636 21.06 -2.26 -1.35
N ARG A 637 19.89 -2.86 -1.64
CA ARG A 637 19.35 -2.93 -3.01
C ARG A 637 18.85 -1.56 -3.49
N ASN A 638 18.07 -0.87 -2.67
CA ASN A 638 17.51 0.44 -2.99
C ASN A 638 18.60 1.51 -3.17
N VAL A 639 19.65 1.47 -2.35
CA VAL A 639 20.81 2.38 -2.48
C VAL A 639 21.54 2.17 -3.80
N ARG A 640 21.74 0.92 -4.24
CA ARG A 640 22.34 0.64 -5.56
C ARG A 640 21.48 1.17 -6.70
N GLN A 641 20.16 0.97 -6.62
CA GLN A 641 19.24 1.51 -7.62
C GLN A 641 19.26 3.05 -7.64
N ALA A 642 19.31 3.70 -6.47
CA ALA A 642 19.44 5.15 -6.37
C ALA A 642 20.79 5.65 -6.95
N ALA A 643 21.87 4.90 -6.75
CA ALA A 643 23.18 5.22 -7.34
C ALA A 643 23.14 5.16 -8.88
N ASP A 644 22.52 4.12 -9.42
CA ASP A 644 22.36 3.95 -10.87
C ASP A 644 21.49 5.08 -11.47
N ALA A 645 20.36 5.37 -10.83
CA ALA A 645 19.48 6.47 -11.23
C ALA A 645 20.17 7.83 -11.16
N THR A 646 20.99 8.08 -10.13
CA THR A 646 21.77 9.32 -10.01
C THR A 646 22.79 9.44 -11.14
N ARG A 647 23.48 8.34 -11.51
CA ARG A 647 24.38 8.33 -12.68
C ARG A 647 23.66 8.61 -13.98
N ASP A 648 22.45 8.09 -14.16
CA ASP A 648 21.65 8.36 -15.36
C ASP A 648 21.19 9.83 -15.40
N VAL A 649 20.82 10.43 -14.26
CA VAL A 649 20.54 11.87 -14.17
C VAL A 649 21.78 12.69 -14.55
N SER A 650 22.97 12.36 -14.04
CA SER A 650 24.21 13.06 -14.42
C SER A 650 24.49 13.00 -15.91
N ARG A 651 24.24 11.86 -16.57
CA ARG A 651 24.37 11.74 -18.04
C ARG A 651 23.36 12.63 -18.77
N ASN A 652 22.09 12.58 -18.36
CA ASN A 652 21.04 13.39 -18.98
C ASN A 652 21.33 14.90 -18.82
N VAL A 653 21.85 15.32 -17.68
CA VAL A 653 22.28 16.71 -17.45
C VAL A 653 23.42 17.11 -18.38
N ALA A 654 24.39 16.22 -18.62
CA ALA A 654 25.47 16.46 -19.58
C ALA A 654 24.95 16.59 -21.03
N ASP A 655 24.00 15.74 -21.42
CA ASP A 655 23.38 15.77 -22.75
C ASP A 655 22.58 17.06 -22.97
N VAL A 656 21.80 17.49 -21.97
CA VAL A 656 21.05 18.76 -22.03
C VAL A 656 22.02 19.94 -22.07
N SER A 657 23.10 19.92 -21.30
CA SER A 657 24.16 20.94 -21.34
C SER A 657 24.72 21.11 -22.76
N ALA A 658 25.04 19.99 -23.43
CA ALA A 658 25.52 20.00 -24.81
C ALA A 658 24.47 20.57 -25.79
N ALA A 659 23.19 20.19 -25.64
CA ALA A 659 22.10 20.69 -26.47
C ALA A 659 21.85 22.20 -26.29
N VAL A 660 21.97 22.70 -25.05
CA VAL A 660 21.90 24.14 -24.75
C VAL A 660 23.07 24.88 -25.41
N GLY A 661 24.28 24.32 -25.37
CA GLY A 661 25.45 24.86 -26.07
C GLY A 661 25.23 25.00 -27.58
N GLU A 662 24.70 23.97 -28.24
CA GLU A 662 24.41 24.03 -29.68
C GLU A 662 23.27 25.01 -30.01
N THR A 663 22.29 25.14 -29.11
CA THR A 663 21.23 26.16 -29.23
C THR A 663 21.83 27.56 -29.18
N GLY A 664 22.73 27.84 -28.22
CA GLY A 664 23.43 29.12 -28.13
C GLY A 664 24.23 29.44 -29.41
N ARG A 665 24.90 28.43 -29.98
CA ARG A 665 25.64 28.55 -31.24
C ARG A 665 24.71 28.88 -32.42
N THR A 666 23.57 28.19 -32.50
CA THR A 666 22.54 28.43 -33.52
C THR A 666 21.93 29.83 -33.41
N VAL A 667 21.71 30.30 -32.17
CA VAL A 667 21.23 31.67 -31.92
C VAL A 667 22.24 32.71 -32.41
N ALA A 668 23.54 32.50 -32.18
CA ALA A 668 24.58 33.38 -32.70
C ALA A 668 24.61 33.42 -34.23
N ASP A 669 24.50 32.26 -34.89
CA ASP A 669 24.42 32.15 -36.35
C ASP A 669 23.17 32.86 -36.90
N MET A 670 22.01 32.70 -36.26
CA MET A 670 20.78 33.40 -36.62
C MET A 670 20.91 34.92 -36.49
N HIS A 671 21.54 35.39 -35.40
CA HIS A 671 21.78 36.81 -35.19
C HIS A 671 22.67 37.39 -36.29
N GLY A 672 23.76 36.70 -36.64
CA GLY A 672 24.65 37.09 -37.74
C GLY A 672 23.93 37.10 -39.10
N ALA A 673 23.10 36.11 -39.38
CA ALA A 673 22.31 36.05 -40.62
C ALA A 673 21.29 37.20 -40.71
N ALA A 674 20.61 37.54 -39.61
CA ALA A 674 19.68 38.66 -39.57
C ALA A 674 20.39 40.01 -39.79
N GLN A 675 21.56 40.22 -39.18
CA GLN A 675 22.40 41.40 -39.42
C GLN A 675 22.86 41.50 -40.88
N GLY A 676 23.28 40.37 -41.47
CA GLY A 676 23.66 40.30 -42.88
C GLY A 676 22.51 40.69 -43.82
N LEU A 677 21.30 40.19 -43.53
CA LEU A 677 20.11 40.48 -44.33
C LEU A 677 19.70 41.96 -44.26
N THR A 678 19.84 42.59 -43.09
CA THR A 678 19.67 44.05 -42.94
C THR A 678 20.69 44.81 -43.80
N GLY A 679 21.97 44.42 -43.76
CA GLY A 679 23.01 45.05 -44.58
C GLY A 679 22.80 44.85 -46.09
N ASP A 680 22.30 43.69 -46.52
CA ASP A 680 21.92 43.43 -47.91
C ASP A 680 20.72 44.28 -48.36
N ALA A 681 19.72 44.44 -47.49
CA ALA A 681 18.56 45.30 -47.76
C ALA A 681 18.98 46.77 -47.91
N ASP A 682 19.89 47.27 -47.06
CA ASP A 682 20.41 48.63 -47.16
C ASP A 682 21.22 48.84 -48.46
N ARG A 683 22.10 47.89 -48.81
CA ARG A 683 22.85 47.95 -50.08
C ARG A 683 21.94 47.94 -51.30
N LEU A 684 20.87 47.16 -51.27
CA LEU A 684 19.90 47.10 -52.36
C LEU A 684 19.09 48.40 -52.44
N ARG A 685 18.71 48.99 -51.31
CA ARG A 685 18.07 50.32 -51.23
C ARG A 685 18.94 51.39 -51.91
N ASP A 686 20.22 51.45 -51.55
CA ASP A 686 21.19 52.39 -52.13
C ASP A 686 21.43 52.17 -53.63
N ALA A 687 21.43 50.92 -54.09
CA ALA A 687 21.58 50.58 -55.50
C ALA A 687 20.35 51.01 -56.32
N VAL A 688 19.16 50.80 -55.77
CA VAL A 688 17.88 51.20 -56.39
C VAL A 688 17.76 52.73 -56.42
N ASP A 689 18.07 53.42 -55.33
CA ASP A 689 18.03 54.88 -55.28
C ASP A 689 19.00 55.51 -56.31
N ARG A 690 20.21 54.96 -56.45
CA ARG A 690 21.17 55.39 -57.48
C ARG A 690 20.69 55.12 -58.90
N PHE A 691 20.10 53.94 -59.14
CA PHE A 691 19.56 53.57 -60.45
C PHE A 691 18.40 54.49 -60.86
N LEU A 692 17.47 54.76 -59.94
CA LEU A 692 16.33 55.66 -60.16
C LEU A 692 16.78 57.11 -60.37
N ALA A 693 17.77 57.59 -59.61
CA ALA A 693 18.35 58.91 -59.81
C ALA A 693 19.02 59.02 -61.19
N GLY A 694 19.72 57.98 -61.64
CA GLY A 694 20.33 57.91 -62.97
C GLY A 694 19.31 57.93 -64.11
N ILE A 695 18.18 57.23 -63.95
CA ILE A 695 17.09 57.23 -64.94
C ILE A 695 16.38 58.60 -65.01
N ARG A 696 16.19 59.29 -63.87
CA ARG A 696 15.55 60.62 -63.86
C ARG A 696 16.45 61.74 -64.41
N ALA A 697 17.76 61.51 -64.46
CA ALA A 697 18.76 62.47 -64.96
C ALA A 697 19.12 62.28 -66.44
N ALA A 698 18.76 61.13 -67.04
CA ALA A 698 18.97 60.78 -68.44
C ALA A 698 17.72 61.10 -69.29
#